data_AF-A0A1D6HNV0-F1
#
_entry.id   AF-A0A1D6HNV0-F1
#
_cell.length_a   1.000
_cell.length_b   1.000
_cell.length_c   1.000
_cell.angle_alpha   90.00
_cell.angle_beta   90.00
_cell.angle_gamma   90.00
#
_symmetry.space_group_name_H-M   'P 1'
#
loop_
_entity.id
_entity.type
_entity.pdbx_description
1 polymer ?
#
loop_
_entity_poly.entity_id
_entity_poly.type
_entity_poly.pdbx_seq_one_letter_code
_entity_poly.pdbx_strand_id
1 'polypeptide(L)'
;MESRWRRAKMSLGLNLCVYVPRTLEGDDAASPSTASSTAALVSPVASSSSAATSTDTTPTAAASNGKANGAAAAAAALMPTTPTPTSAGLRLSKSGSKSFKKTCAICLTTMKPGQGHALFTAECSHTFHFHCISANVKHGSSSCPVCRIKWKELPFRGPLPAELPQGNARINPVHGYQNGGHMTIPRPLPLPRARSFGRLHHLATLLPDADPGTFNDDEPLDLSCEEANGTQQGCLRTVEIKAYPEFTQVPENTSERNFTVLVHLKAPPAQHLLQSSSDLGDGNGVSTTRAPVDLITVLDVSGSMAGTKLALLKRAMGFVIQNLGSSDRLSVIAFSSSARRLFPLRRMTESGRQQSLLAVNSLTANGGTNIAEGLRKGSKVIEERQSKNPVCSIILLSDGQDTYTVSPTAGVHKGATEYCALLPSTTTNGSQQVPVHVFGFGADHDSVSLHSISQTSGGTFSFIETEATIQDAFAQCIGGLLSVVAQGLHVKVESLHPDVHFGSIRSGSYSSRVSDDSRNGSVDVGDLYAEEERDFLVSVNVPPGCGETALLKVGCVYKDPLMKETVNMSGVQVKISRPAFVSAQSVSVEVDRQKNRLHAAEVMAEARLSAERGDLANAVSLLEDCRRMITGSASGQSGDRLCQALDAELKEMQDRMASRQRYEASGRAYVLSGLSSHSWQRATARGDSTDSASLVQAYQTSSMVDMLLRSQTMSRPSTPRPAPQIRHAKSFPARPQPR
;
A
#
# COMPACT_ATOMS: atom_id res chain seq x y z
N MET A 1 35.00 -10.55 38.35
CA MET A 1 34.15 -11.53 37.62
C MET A 1 34.14 -11.24 36.11
N GLU A 2 35.31 -11.06 35.48
CA GLU A 2 35.42 -10.58 34.09
C GLU A 2 35.90 -11.63 33.07
N SER A 3 36.06 -12.89 33.48
CA SER A 3 36.59 -13.95 32.62
C SER A 3 35.53 -14.81 31.91
N ARG A 4 34.24 -14.63 32.22
CA ARG A 4 33.13 -15.39 31.59
C ARG A 4 32.55 -14.70 30.35
N TRP A 5 32.59 -13.37 30.26
CA TRP A 5 32.04 -12.61 29.13
C TRP A 5 32.91 -12.66 27.86
N ARG A 6 34.22 -12.93 27.97
CA ARG A 6 35.09 -13.09 26.78
C ARG A 6 34.90 -14.42 26.05
N ARG A 7 34.44 -15.48 26.72
CA ARG A 7 34.18 -16.78 26.07
C ARG A 7 32.87 -16.82 25.29
N ALA A 8 31.86 -16.04 25.69
CA ALA A 8 30.59 -15.93 24.95
C ALA A 8 30.72 -15.12 23.65
N LYS A 9 31.75 -14.26 23.53
CA LYS A 9 31.94 -13.40 22.36
C LYS A 9 32.62 -14.13 21.18
N MET A 10 33.32 -15.23 21.42
CA MET A 10 33.92 -16.05 20.36
C MET A 10 32.98 -17.11 19.78
N SER A 11 31.84 -17.41 20.42
CA SER A 11 30.87 -18.40 19.93
C SER A 11 29.78 -17.82 19.03
N LEU A 12 29.75 -16.50 18.80
CA LEU A 12 28.65 -15.82 18.11
C LEU A 12 29.02 -15.07 16.82
N GLY A 13 30.24 -15.24 16.29
CA GLY A 13 30.53 -14.99 14.87
C GLY A 13 30.09 -13.65 14.24
N LEU A 14 29.96 -12.58 15.01
CA LEU A 14 29.49 -11.27 14.53
C LEU A 14 30.68 -10.30 14.43
N ASN A 15 31.25 -10.20 13.24
CA ASN A 15 32.19 -9.14 12.88
C ASN A 15 31.42 -7.96 12.26
N LEU A 16 31.15 -6.93 13.06
CA LEU A 16 30.79 -5.60 12.54
C LEU A 16 31.87 -4.59 12.95
N CYS A 17 32.56 -4.06 11.94
CA CYS A 17 33.47 -2.93 12.07
C CYS A 17 32.69 -1.64 12.28
N VAL A 18 32.77 -1.06 13.49
CA VAL A 18 32.35 0.32 13.74
C VAL A 18 33.55 1.10 14.29
N TYR A 19 33.91 2.13 13.54
CA TYR A 19 34.94 3.10 13.86
C TYR A 19 34.39 4.13 14.86
N VAL A 20 35.01 4.24 16.03
CA VAL A 20 34.66 5.22 17.08
C VAL A 20 35.86 6.17 17.27
N PRO A 21 35.72 7.49 17.06
CA PRO A 21 36.77 8.44 17.36
C PRO A 21 36.93 8.64 18.86
N ARG A 22 38.19 8.72 19.31
CA ARG A 22 38.59 8.95 20.70
C ARG A 22 38.37 10.39 21.15
N THR A 23 37.99 10.49 22.42
CA THR A 23 37.89 11.67 23.28
C THR A 23 39.25 12.30 23.58
N LEU A 24 39.26 13.61 23.81
CA LEU A 24 40.30 14.33 24.55
C LEU A 24 39.74 14.69 25.93
N GLU A 25 40.54 14.39 26.96
CA GLU A 25 40.32 14.67 28.39
C GLU A 25 40.75 16.09 28.78
N GLY A 26 40.28 16.51 29.96
CA GLY A 26 40.83 17.56 30.84
C GLY A 26 40.09 18.91 30.75
N ASP A 27 39.68 19.59 31.82
CA ASP A 27 39.86 19.39 33.25
C ASP A 27 38.89 20.32 34.02
N ASP A 28 38.75 20.02 35.31
CA ASP A 28 38.49 20.93 36.44
C ASP A 28 37.08 21.25 36.97
N ALA A 29 37.13 21.38 38.30
CA ALA A 29 36.12 21.15 39.31
C ALA A 29 35.26 22.37 39.66
N ALA A 30 34.07 22.11 40.23
CA ALA A 30 33.64 22.61 41.54
C ALA A 30 32.14 22.32 41.75
N SER A 31 31.83 21.66 42.87
CA SER A 31 30.52 21.78 43.53
C SER A 31 30.59 22.98 44.50
N PRO A 32 29.45 23.60 44.83
CA PRO A 32 28.88 23.27 46.12
C PRO A 32 27.34 23.19 46.14
N SER A 33 26.89 22.85 47.33
CA SER A 33 25.62 22.31 47.80
C SER A 33 24.48 23.32 48.01
N THR A 34 23.30 22.73 48.24
CA THR A 34 22.20 23.15 49.15
C THR A 34 21.42 24.43 48.86
N ALA A 35 20.11 24.28 48.61
CA ALA A 35 19.06 24.86 49.47
C ALA A 35 17.67 24.28 49.13
N SER A 36 17.02 23.82 50.19
CA SER A 36 15.61 23.41 50.30
C SER A 36 14.68 24.61 50.13
N SER A 37 13.48 24.41 49.57
CA SER A 37 12.28 25.15 49.98
C SER A 37 11.00 24.40 49.58
N THR A 38 10.29 23.99 50.62
CA THR A 38 8.93 23.44 50.71
C THR A 38 7.86 24.53 50.54
N ALA A 39 6.72 24.17 49.92
CA ALA A 39 5.32 24.64 50.16
C ALA A 39 4.56 24.63 48.83
N ALA A 40 3.24 24.49 48.74
CA ALA A 40 2.19 23.87 49.54
C ALA A 40 0.96 23.85 48.61
N LEU A 41 0.21 22.75 48.70
CA LEU A 41 -1.21 22.55 48.34
C LEU A 41 -2.05 23.83 48.30
N VAL A 42 -2.94 23.98 47.29
CA VAL A 42 -4.39 24.26 47.45
C VAL A 42 -5.12 23.93 46.13
N SER A 43 -6.05 22.97 46.19
CA SER A 43 -7.17 22.83 45.23
C SER A 43 -8.30 23.80 45.59
N PRO A 44 -9.24 24.09 44.68
CA PRO A 44 -10.60 23.73 45.04
C PRO A 44 -11.43 23.08 43.91
N VAL A 45 -12.57 22.58 44.38
CA VAL A 45 -13.53 21.64 43.81
C VAL A 45 -14.79 22.40 43.36
N ALA A 46 -15.60 21.75 42.50
CA ALA A 46 -17.06 21.94 42.32
C ALA A 46 -17.52 23.19 41.52
N SER A 47 -18.57 23.22 40.69
CA SER A 47 -19.67 22.29 40.37
C SER A 47 -20.33 22.66 39.04
N SER A 48 -21.03 21.69 38.47
CA SER A 48 -22.15 21.75 37.52
C SER A 48 -23.09 22.97 37.56
N SER A 49 -23.62 23.39 36.40
CA SER A 49 -25.03 23.19 36.01
C SER A 49 -25.44 23.98 34.75
N SER A 50 -26.40 23.37 34.07
CA SER A 50 -27.15 23.67 32.84
C SER A 50 -27.98 24.97 32.81
N ALA A 51 -28.17 25.55 31.62
CA ALA A 51 -29.46 25.68 30.91
C ALA A 51 -29.53 26.92 29.96
N ALA A 52 -30.29 26.73 28.87
CA ALA A 52 -30.88 27.64 27.86
C ALA A 52 -30.92 29.16 28.17
N THR A 53 -30.92 30.09 27.20
CA THR A 53 -31.99 30.28 26.19
C THR A 53 -31.58 31.40 25.20
N SER A 54 -32.17 31.33 24.01
CA SER A 54 -32.14 32.23 22.84
C SER A 54 -32.32 33.75 23.06
N THR A 55 -31.82 34.58 22.13
CA THR A 55 -32.65 35.49 21.29
C THR A 55 -31.83 36.22 20.20
N ASP A 56 -32.47 36.33 19.04
CA ASP A 56 -32.14 37.10 17.83
C ASP A 56 -31.91 38.60 18.06
N THR A 57 -31.09 39.25 17.22
CA THR A 57 -31.57 40.23 16.21
C THR A 57 -30.45 40.76 15.30
N THR A 58 -30.82 40.90 14.03
CA THR A 58 -30.08 41.33 12.84
C THR A 58 -30.18 42.85 12.58
N PRO A 59 -29.47 43.41 11.57
CA PRO A 59 -28.93 44.77 11.58
C PRO A 59 -29.67 45.78 10.68
N THR A 60 -29.28 47.05 10.77
CA THR A 60 -29.69 48.11 9.83
C THR A 60 -28.50 48.94 9.35
N ALA A 61 -28.51 49.18 8.03
CA ALA A 61 -27.61 50.03 7.26
C ALA A 61 -28.14 51.48 7.15
N ALA A 62 -27.26 52.45 6.86
CA ALA A 62 -27.37 53.37 5.71
C ALA A 62 -26.45 54.61 5.84
N ALA A 63 -26.13 55.17 4.67
CA ALA A 63 -25.09 56.13 4.32
C ALA A 63 -25.42 57.63 4.55
N SER A 64 -24.40 58.50 4.58
CA SER A 64 -23.98 59.38 3.46
C SER A 64 -23.31 60.74 3.85
N ASN A 65 -22.18 61.00 3.18
CA ASN A 65 -21.58 62.24 2.64
C ASN A 65 -21.27 63.53 3.46
N GLY A 66 -20.01 64.01 3.32
CA GLY A 66 -19.67 65.46 3.20
C GLY A 66 -18.27 65.95 3.64
N LYS A 67 -17.30 66.01 2.70
CA LYS A 67 -16.06 66.84 2.50
C LYS A 67 -15.69 67.97 3.52
N ALA A 68 -14.46 68.44 3.77
CA ALA A 68 -13.07 68.21 3.28
C ALA A 68 -12.04 68.99 4.16
N ASN A 69 -10.78 68.51 4.27
CA ASN A 69 -9.49 69.24 4.09
C ASN A 69 -8.30 68.62 4.87
N GLY A 70 -7.16 68.41 4.18
CA GLY A 70 -5.83 68.75 4.75
C GLY A 70 -4.79 67.67 5.11
N ALA A 71 -4.16 67.06 4.08
CA ALA A 71 -2.71 66.78 3.88
C ALA A 71 -1.83 65.86 4.77
N ALA A 72 -1.00 65.08 4.02
CA ALA A 72 0.28 64.38 4.31
C ALA A 72 0.21 63.03 5.07
N ALA A 73 0.89 61.93 4.69
CA ALA A 73 1.97 61.65 3.73
C ALA A 73 1.89 60.19 3.19
N ALA A 74 2.64 59.93 2.12
CA ALA A 74 2.50 58.83 1.17
C ALA A 74 3.23 57.51 1.52
N ALA A 75 2.73 56.41 0.97
CA ALA A 75 3.46 55.16 0.76
C ALA A 75 3.03 54.54 -0.58
N ALA A 76 3.98 54.29 -1.49
CA ALA A 76 3.86 53.33 -2.56
C ALA A 76 5.24 52.92 -3.10
N ALA A 77 5.31 51.64 -3.47
CA ALA A 77 6.48 50.82 -3.76
C ALA A 77 7.17 51.10 -5.11
N LEU A 78 8.42 50.60 -5.28
CA LEU A 78 8.81 49.50 -6.20
C LEU A 78 10.34 49.46 -6.50
N MET A 79 10.90 48.27 -6.30
CA MET A 79 11.93 47.53 -7.06
C MET A 79 13.40 48.04 -7.21
N PRO A 80 14.36 47.09 -7.38
CA PRO A 80 15.78 47.29 -7.11
C PRO A 80 16.70 47.23 -8.34
N THR A 81 17.96 47.48 -8.01
CA THR A 81 19.11 48.00 -8.75
C THR A 81 19.93 47.00 -9.57
N THR A 82 20.50 47.51 -10.66
CA THR A 82 21.71 47.04 -11.36
C THR A 82 22.99 47.55 -10.66
N PRO A 83 24.16 46.89 -10.85
CA PRO A 83 25.40 47.67 -10.91
C PRO A 83 26.38 47.25 -12.03
N THR A 84 27.18 48.22 -12.48
CA THR A 84 28.30 48.13 -13.45
C THR A 84 29.65 48.45 -12.77
N PRO A 85 30.83 48.31 -13.45
CA PRO A 85 32.02 47.66 -12.90
C PRO A 85 33.21 48.60 -12.68
N THR A 86 34.28 48.13 -12.01
CA THR A 86 35.68 48.50 -12.37
C THR A 86 36.71 47.53 -11.74
N SER A 87 37.93 47.60 -12.28
CA SER A 87 38.92 46.53 -12.44
C SER A 87 40.34 46.98 -12.08
N ALA A 88 41.21 46.06 -11.61
CA ALA A 88 42.69 45.95 -11.78
C ALA A 88 43.28 45.15 -10.59
N GLY A 89 44.30 44.27 -10.67
CA GLY A 89 45.15 43.79 -11.76
C GLY A 89 46.13 42.68 -11.26
N LEU A 90 46.46 41.75 -12.17
CA LEU A 90 47.71 40.99 -12.41
C LEU A 90 48.69 40.60 -11.26
N ARG A 91 48.92 39.28 -11.00
CA ARG A 91 50.07 38.43 -11.47
C ARG A 91 50.21 37.10 -10.68
N LEU A 92 50.94 36.17 -11.31
CA LEU A 92 50.99 34.70 -11.16
C LEU A 92 51.66 34.10 -9.90
N SER A 93 51.25 32.88 -9.53
CA SER A 93 52.15 31.77 -9.11
C SER A 93 51.56 30.36 -9.33
N LYS A 94 52.45 29.37 -9.48
CA LYS A 94 52.34 28.06 -10.18
C LYS A 94 51.78 26.86 -9.36
N SER A 95 51.20 25.91 -10.13
CA SER A 95 51.37 24.42 -10.10
C SER A 95 50.34 23.49 -9.41
N GLY A 96 49.80 22.57 -10.23
CA GLY A 96 49.32 21.19 -9.92
C GLY A 96 47.95 21.06 -9.23
N SER A 97 46.88 20.45 -9.76
CA SER A 97 46.77 19.23 -10.58
C SER A 97 45.47 19.23 -11.41
N LYS A 98 45.52 18.72 -12.65
CA LYS A 98 44.44 18.76 -13.65
C LYS A 98 43.30 17.79 -13.30
N SER A 99 42.14 18.33 -12.93
CA SER A 99 40.85 17.63 -12.98
C SER A 99 40.18 17.98 -14.32
N PHE A 100 39.98 16.98 -15.19
CA PHE A 100 39.34 17.15 -16.49
C PHE A 100 37.86 17.56 -16.31
N LYS A 101 37.59 18.87 -16.33
CA LYS A 101 36.24 19.42 -16.48
C LYS A 101 35.73 19.04 -17.88
N LYS A 102 34.84 18.04 -17.98
CA LYS A 102 34.22 17.64 -19.25
C LYS A 102 33.27 18.75 -19.72
N THR A 103 33.57 19.40 -20.83
CA THR A 103 32.69 20.36 -21.53
C THR A 103 31.89 19.68 -22.64
N CYS A 104 30.62 20.03 -22.82
CA CYS A 104 29.77 19.49 -23.87
C CYS A 104 30.26 19.98 -25.24
N ALA A 105 30.50 19.10 -26.21
CA ALA A 105 31.03 19.50 -27.51
C ALA A 105 30.02 20.22 -28.42
N ILE A 106 28.74 20.32 -28.02
CA ILE A 106 27.67 20.96 -28.80
C ILE A 106 27.43 22.40 -28.33
N CYS A 107 27.28 22.62 -27.02
CA CYS A 107 27.03 23.94 -26.44
C CYS A 107 28.25 24.56 -25.75
N LEU A 108 29.37 23.82 -25.65
CA LEU A 108 30.64 24.23 -25.04
C LEU A 108 30.55 24.55 -23.54
N THR A 109 29.42 24.28 -22.87
CA THR A 109 29.24 24.50 -21.43
C THR A 109 29.65 23.27 -20.59
N THR A 110 29.92 23.47 -19.31
CA THR A 110 30.39 22.42 -18.40
C THR A 110 29.31 21.37 -18.12
N MET A 111 29.68 20.09 -18.19
CA MET A 111 28.79 18.97 -17.87
C MET A 111 28.90 18.62 -16.38
N LYS A 112 28.18 19.35 -15.52
CA LYS A 112 28.01 18.99 -14.10
C LYS A 112 26.63 18.32 -13.86
N PRO A 113 26.56 17.13 -13.25
CA PRO A 113 25.31 16.56 -12.75
C PRO A 113 24.76 17.44 -11.61
N GLY A 114 23.44 17.72 -11.60
CA GLY A 114 22.77 18.35 -10.45
C GLY A 114 22.08 19.70 -10.70
N GLN A 115 22.11 20.25 -11.91
CA GLN A 115 21.39 21.49 -12.26
C GLN A 115 20.24 21.26 -13.25
N GLY A 116 19.49 20.15 -13.15
CA GLY A 116 18.33 19.88 -14.01
C GLY A 116 18.65 19.53 -15.48
N HIS A 117 19.92 19.33 -15.83
CA HIS A 117 20.35 18.93 -17.17
C HIS A 117 20.74 17.44 -17.16
N ALA A 118 19.94 16.59 -17.80
CA ALA A 118 20.31 15.19 -18.02
C ALA A 118 21.56 15.10 -18.92
N LEU A 119 22.43 14.14 -18.64
CA LEU A 119 23.62 13.86 -19.44
C LEU A 119 23.39 12.59 -20.26
N PHE A 120 23.73 12.64 -21.55
CA PHE A 120 23.71 11.49 -22.44
C PHE A 120 25.15 11.04 -22.71
N THR A 121 25.41 9.75 -22.52
CA THR A 121 26.68 9.11 -22.91
C THR A 121 26.39 8.22 -24.11
N ALA A 122 26.95 8.55 -25.28
CA ALA A 122 26.80 7.76 -26.49
C ALA A 122 27.56 6.42 -26.39
N GLU A 123 27.23 5.45 -27.27
CA GLU A 123 27.93 4.15 -27.36
C GLU A 123 29.46 4.29 -27.52
N CYS A 124 29.90 5.38 -28.16
CA CYS A 124 31.31 5.74 -28.33
C CYS A 124 31.94 6.42 -27.10
N SER A 125 31.29 6.39 -25.93
CA SER A 125 31.73 7.00 -24.66
C SER A 125 31.86 8.53 -24.65
N HIS A 126 31.41 9.23 -25.70
CA HIS A 126 31.30 10.70 -25.69
C HIS A 126 30.06 11.15 -24.92
N THR A 127 30.22 12.19 -24.10
CA THR A 127 29.18 12.73 -23.22
C THR A 127 28.69 14.09 -23.72
N PHE A 128 27.38 14.31 -23.65
CA PHE A 128 26.70 15.55 -24.06
C PHE A 128 25.59 15.88 -23.07
N HIS A 129 25.12 17.12 -23.03
CA HIS A 129 23.80 17.39 -22.44
C HIS A 129 22.73 16.72 -23.30
N PHE A 130 21.74 16.13 -22.63
CA PHE A 130 20.65 15.40 -23.27
C PHE A 130 19.89 16.29 -24.28
N HIS A 131 19.55 17.53 -23.89
CA HIS A 131 18.89 18.47 -24.81
C HIS A 131 19.74 18.76 -26.07
N CYS A 132 21.05 18.94 -25.92
CA CYS A 132 21.95 19.21 -27.04
C CYS A 132 21.99 18.05 -28.04
N ILE A 133 22.01 16.81 -27.55
CA ILE A 133 22.06 15.64 -28.43
C ILE A 133 20.70 15.34 -29.06
N SER A 134 19.61 15.52 -28.32
CA SER A 134 18.25 15.32 -28.85
C SER A 134 17.92 16.29 -29.98
N ALA A 135 18.35 17.55 -29.90
CA ALA A 135 18.22 18.51 -31.00
C ALA A 135 18.97 18.05 -32.25
N ASN A 136 20.19 17.53 -32.08
CA ASN A 136 21.00 17.07 -33.21
C ASN A 136 20.42 15.82 -33.91
N VAL A 137 19.81 14.91 -33.13
CA VAL A 137 19.08 13.75 -33.67
C VAL A 137 17.80 14.16 -34.40
N LYS A 138 17.06 15.16 -33.87
CA LYS A 138 15.87 15.71 -34.54
C LYS A 138 16.18 16.31 -35.92
N HIS A 139 17.40 16.81 -36.13
CA HIS A 139 17.85 17.30 -37.44
C HIS A 139 18.45 16.22 -38.36
N GLY A 140 18.23 14.93 -38.06
CA GLY A 140 18.57 13.83 -38.96
C GLY A 140 19.99 13.29 -38.84
N SER A 141 20.77 13.73 -37.84
CA SER A 141 22.11 13.18 -37.60
C SER A 141 22.04 11.90 -36.74
N SER A 142 22.43 10.78 -37.31
CA SER A 142 22.49 9.47 -36.64
C SER A 142 23.92 9.06 -36.25
N SER A 143 24.81 10.04 -36.11
CA SER A 143 26.23 9.83 -35.83
C SER A 143 26.74 10.74 -34.73
N CYS A 144 27.73 10.27 -33.96
CA CYS A 144 28.36 11.06 -32.92
C CYS A 144 29.00 12.34 -33.49
N PRO A 145 28.71 13.54 -32.94
CA PRO A 145 29.33 14.79 -33.38
C PRO A 145 30.86 14.83 -33.23
N VAL A 146 31.40 14.03 -32.31
CA VAL A 146 32.83 14.04 -31.98
C VAL A 146 33.59 13.01 -32.80
N CYS A 147 33.12 11.76 -32.87
CA CYS A 147 33.85 10.67 -33.51
C CYS A 147 33.16 10.06 -34.73
N ARG A 148 31.99 10.57 -35.13
CA ARG A 148 31.21 10.17 -36.32
C ARG A 148 30.81 8.69 -36.42
N ILE A 149 30.94 7.91 -35.34
CA ILE A 149 30.35 6.56 -35.24
C ILE A 149 28.83 6.66 -35.38
N LYS A 150 28.25 5.83 -36.25
CA LYS A 150 26.79 5.66 -36.40
C LYS A 150 26.24 4.90 -35.19
N TRP A 151 25.18 5.41 -34.58
CA TRP A 151 24.55 4.77 -33.43
C TRP A 151 23.60 3.66 -33.87
N LYS A 152 23.57 2.54 -33.12
CA LYS A 152 22.71 1.40 -33.44
C LYS A 152 21.32 1.53 -32.78
N GLU A 153 21.24 2.21 -31.65
CA GLU A 153 19.99 2.58 -31.00
C GLU A 153 19.88 4.11 -30.84
N LEU A 154 18.79 4.69 -31.35
CA LEU A 154 18.46 6.11 -31.19
C LEU A 154 17.27 6.22 -30.23
N PRO A 155 17.26 7.17 -29.27
CA PRO A 155 16.05 7.48 -28.54
C PRO A 155 15.10 8.21 -29.50
N PHE A 156 13.93 7.62 -29.72
CA PHE A 156 12.83 8.04 -30.60
C PHE A 156 12.95 7.74 -32.10
N ARG A 157 12.13 6.77 -32.53
CA ARG A 157 11.44 6.83 -33.83
C ARG A 157 9.97 6.43 -33.61
N GLY A 158 9.15 7.40 -33.20
CA GLY A 158 7.70 7.31 -33.37
C GLY A 158 7.32 7.59 -34.84
N PRO A 159 6.15 7.17 -35.33
CA PRO A 159 5.72 7.45 -36.70
C PRO A 159 5.52 8.97 -36.89
N LEU A 160 6.00 9.49 -38.02
CA LEU A 160 5.74 10.87 -38.45
C LEU A 160 4.26 11.02 -38.88
N PRO A 161 3.60 12.16 -38.61
CA PRO A 161 2.34 12.51 -39.24
C PRO A 161 2.55 12.75 -40.73
N ALA A 162 1.63 12.24 -41.56
CA ALA A 162 1.60 12.51 -42.98
C ALA A 162 1.44 14.02 -43.25
N GLU A 163 2.23 14.55 -44.18
CA GLU A 163 2.13 15.91 -44.69
C GLU A 163 0.75 16.14 -45.35
N LEU A 164 0.03 17.17 -44.90
CA LEU A 164 -1.10 17.75 -45.60
C LEU A 164 -0.60 18.92 -46.46
N PRO A 165 -1.01 19.05 -47.73
CA PRO A 165 -0.60 20.18 -48.58
C PRO A 165 -1.26 21.48 -48.14
N GLN A 166 -0.48 22.56 -48.23
CA GLN A 166 -0.92 23.94 -48.07
C GLN A 166 -2.00 24.32 -49.09
N GLY A 167 -3.10 24.91 -48.61
CA GLY A 167 -4.14 25.52 -49.44
C GLY A 167 -4.86 26.62 -48.66
N ASN A 168 -4.71 27.86 -49.14
CA ASN A 168 -5.17 29.10 -48.52
C ASN A 168 -6.70 29.21 -48.35
N ALA A 169 -7.07 30.01 -47.36
CA ALA A 169 -8.42 30.40 -46.97
C ALA A 169 -9.29 30.98 -48.12
N ARG A 170 -10.61 30.70 -48.06
CA ARG A 170 -11.71 31.71 -48.12
C ARG A 170 -13.11 31.06 -47.98
N ILE A 171 -13.88 31.59 -47.01
CA ILE A 171 -15.28 32.07 -47.08
C ILE A 171 -16.39 31.11 -47.60
N ASN A 172 -17.30 30.74 -46.70
CA ASN A 172 -18.67 30.21 -46.93
C ASN A 172 -19.54 31.25 -47.71
N PRO A 173 -20.58 30.92 -48.50
CA PRO A 173 -21.79 30.25 -47.95
C PRO A 173 -22.76 29.49 -48.91
N VAL A 174 -23.68 28.71 -48.29
CA VAL A 174 -25.15 28.58 -48.59
C VAL A 174 -25.72 27.71 -49.74
N HIS A 175 -26.61 26.79 -49.30
CA HIS A 175 -27.84 26.21 -49.90
C HIS A 175 -27.80 25.21 -51.09
N GLY A 176 -28.67 24.18 -51.00
CA GLY A 176 -29.22 23.48 -52.16
C GLY A 176 -29.72 22.05 -51.91
N TYR A 177 -31.03 21.89 -51.87
CA TYR A 177 -31.78 20.63 -51.72
C TYR A 177 -31.73 19.70 -52.96
N GLN A 178 -32.12 18.43 -52.71
CA GLN A 178 -32.88 17.49 -53.56
C GLN A 178 -32.17 16.49 -54.52
N ASN A 179 -32.34 15.21 -54.13
CA ASN A 179 -33.05 14.13 -54.84
C ASN A 179 -32.29 13.15 -55.79
N GLY A 180 -32.30 11.87 -55.38
CA GLY A 180 -32.77 10.70 -56.16
C GLY A 180 -32.00 10.23 -57.40
N GLY A 181 -31.44 9.01 -57.33
CA GLY A 181 -30.98 8.28 -58.53
C GLY A 181 -30.28 6.96 -58.24
N HIS A 182 -31.01 5.86 -58.34
CA HIS A 182 -30.57 4.46 -58.32
C HIS A 182 -29.64 4.15 -59.52
N MET A 183 -28.60 3.31 -59.35
CA MET A 183 -28.20 2.20 -60.27
C MET A 183 -26.71 1.78 -60.14
N THR A 184 -26.55 0.49 -59.80
CA THR A 184 -25.62 -0.55 -60.33
C THR A 184 -24.08 -0.41 -60.29
N ILE A 185 -23.49 -1.41 -59.64
CA ILE A 185 -22.07 -1.82 -59.59
C ILE A 185 -21.57 -2.29 -60.98
N PRO A 186 -20.27 -2.14 -61.30
CA PRO A 186 -19.46 -3.36 -61.49
C PRO A 186 -18.12 -3.35 -60.74
N ARG A 187 -17.80 -4.51 -60.15
CA ARG A 187 -16.46 -4.95 -59.70
C ARG A 187 -15.44 -4.90 -60.84
N PRO A 188 -14.15 -4.77 -60.49
CA PRO A 188 -13.12 -5.59 -61.14
C PRO A 188 -12.39 -6.52 -60.15
N LEU A 189 -12.25 -7.79 -60.52
CA LEU A 189 -11.40 -8.82 -59.91
C LEU A 189 -9.98 -8.82 -60.56
N PRO A 190 -8.98 -9.51 -59.97
CA PRO A 190 -7.57 -9.12 -59.93
C PRO A 190 -6.63 -10.04 -60.74
N LEU A 191 -5.35 -9.65 -60.91
CA LEU A 191 -4.21 -10.50 -61.30
C LEU A 191 -2.86 -9.78 -60.98
N PRO A 192 -1.70 -10.46 -60.85
CA PRO A 192 -1.40 -11.57 -59.95
C PRO A 192 -0.07 -11.41 -59.17
N ARG A 193 -0.06 -11.94 -57.95
CA ARG A 193 1.02 -12.62 -57.19
C ARG A 193 2.50 -12.44 -57.63
N ALA A 194 3.28 -11.83 -56.74
CA ALA A 194 4.69 -12.20 -56.51
C ALA A 194 4.86 -12.63 -55.04
N ARG A 195 5.39 -13.84 -54.86
CA ARG A 195 5.66 -14.49 -53.57
C ARG A 195 6.87 -13.85 -52.89
N SER A 196 6.79 -13.68 -51.56
CA SER A 196 7.75 -14.16 -50.55
C SER A 196 7.83 -13.19 -49.37
N PHE A 197 7.29 -13.59 -48.23
CA PHE A 197 7.89 -13.56 -46.87
C PHE A 197 6.81 -14.04 -45.90
N GLY A 198 6.74 -15.37 -45.75
CA GLY A 198 5.98 -15.98 -44.66
C GLY A 198 6.82 -15.93 -43.39
N ARG A 199 6.24 -15.30 -42.35
CA ARG A 199 6.48 -15.45 -40.89
C ARG A 199 6.27 -14.10 -40.20
N LEU A 200 5.00 -13.68 -40.07
CA LEU A 200 4.60 -12.63 -39.12
C LEU A 200 3.08 -12.54 -38.85
N HIS A 201 2.24 -13.32 -39.55
CA HIS A 201 0.78 -13.24 -39.40
C HIS A 201 0.15 -14.17 -38.34
N HIS A 202 0.92 -14.71 -37.40
CA HIS A 202 0.35 -15.61 -36.36
C HIS A 202 0.21 -15.01 -34.96
N LEU A 203 0.42 -13.70 -34.78
CA LEU A 203 0.36 -13.04 -33.45
C LEU A 203 -0.73 -11.98 -33.30
N ALA A 204 -1.57 -11.74 -34.31
CA ALA A 204 -2.55 -10.65 -34.30
C ALA A 204 -3.98 -11.05 -33.88
N THR A 205 -4.22 -12.28 -33.41
CA THR A 205 -5.58 -12.80 -33.18
C THR A 205 -5.92 -13.10 -31.71
N LEU A 206 -5.16 -12.59 -30.74
CA LEU A 206 -5.32 -12.96 -29.32
C LEU A 206 -6.02 -11.93 -28.42
N LEU A 207 -6.56 -10.85 -28.97
CA LEU A 207 -7.38 -9.90 -28.21
C LEU A 207 -8.76 -9.84 -28.86
N PRO A 208 -9.83 -10.32 -28.20
CA PRO A 208 -11.18 -10.10 -28.67
C PRO A 208 -11.47 -8.59 -28.70
N ASP A 209 -11.89 -8.06 -29.85
CA ASP A 209 -12.31 -6.65 -30.01
C ASP A 209 -13.64 -6.34 -29.29
N ALA A 210 -14.33 -7.35 -28.76
CA ALA A 210 -15.55 -7.21 -27.98
C ALA A 210 -15.55 -8.16 -26.78
N ASP A 211 -15.87 -7.63 -25.59
CA ASP A 211 -16.11 -8.47 -24.40
C ASP A 211 -17.29 -9.41 -24.69
N PRO A 212 -17.19 -10.71 -24.35
CA PRO A 212 -18.31 -11.62 -24.48
C PRO A 212 -19.46 -11.20 -23.55
N GLY A 213 -20.69 -11.49 -23.97
CA GLY A 213 -21.90 -11.18 -23.19
C GLY A 213 -21.93 -11.87 -21.82
N THR A 214 -21.16 -12.96 -21.64
CA THR A 214 -21.01 -13.75 -20.41
C THR A 214 -19.53 -14.08 -20.17
N PHE A 215 -19.12 -14.22 -18.91
CA PHE A 215 -17.76 -14.38 -18.41
C PHE A 215 -17.54 -15.78 -17.83
N ASN A 216 -18.18 -16.80 -18.41
CA ASN A 216 -18.11 -18.21 -18.02
C ASN A 216 -17.09 -19.02 -18.85
N ASP A 217 -16.10 -18.36 -19.42
CA ASP A 217 -15.08 -18.89 -20.34
C ASP A 217 -13.75 -19.20 -19.64
N ASP A 218 -13.80 -19.47 -18.34
CA ASP A 218 -12.61 -19.69 -17.50
C ASP A 218 -11.98 -21.07 -17.71
N GLU A 219 -10.68 -21.16 -17.43
CA GLU A 219 -9.98 -22.44 -17.46
C GLU A 219 -10.47 -23.35 -16.31
N PRO A 220 -10.83 -24.62 -16.58
CA PRO A 220 -11.27 -25.55 -15.55
C PRO A 220 -10.14 -25.84 -14.56
N LEU A 221 -10.52 -26.05 -13.30
CA LEU A 221 -9.60 -26.55 -12.28
C LEU A 221 -9.41 -28.06 -12.51
N ASP A 222 -8.16 -28.54 -12.48
CA ASP A 222 -7.89 -29.97 -12.41
C ASP A 222 -8.41 -30.46 -11.05
N LEU A 223 -9.57 -31.12 -11.04
CA LEU A 223 -10.19 -31.63 -9.82
C LEU A 223 -9.48 -32.87 -9.24
N SER A 224 -8.33 -33.27 -9.80
CA SER A 224 -7.50 -34.34 -9.26
C SER A 224 -6.65 -33.85 -8.08
N CYS A 225 -7.28 -33.60 -6.94
CA CYS A 225 -6.61 -34.04 -5.73
C CYS A 225 -6.71 -35.57 -5.77
N GLU A 226 -5.63 -36.24 -6.17
CA GLU A 226 -5.52 -37.65 -5.79
C GLU A 226 -5.75 -37.68 -4.27
N GLU A 227 -6.73 -38.48 -3.85
CA GLU A 227 -6.89 -38.88 -2.46
C GLU A 227 -5.60 -39.61 -2.07
N ALA A 228 -4.58 -38.83 -1.71
CA ALA A 228 -3.41 -39.34 -1.04
C ALA A 228 -3.95 -39.83 0.31
N ASN A 229 -4.31 -41.11 0.35
CA ASN A 229 -4.45 -41.92 1.55
C ASN A 229 -3.08 -41.99 2.24
N GLY A 230 -2.64 -40.84 2.73
CA GLY A 230 -1.49 -40.65 3.60
C GLY A 230 -2.00 -40.76 5.03
N THR A 231 -1.46 -41.74 5.73
CA THR A 231 -1.71 -42.08 7.13
C THR A 231 -1.84 -40.84 8.02
N GLN A 232 -2.83 -40.85 8.90
CA GLN A 232 -3.07 -39.84 9.93
C GLN A 232 -1.81 -39.62 10.79
N GLN A 233 -0.95 -38.70 10.38
CA GLN A 233 0.12 -38.16 11.21
C GLN A 233 -0.17 -36.67 11.38
N GLY A 234 -0.86 -36.35 12.47
CA GLY A 234 -1.39 -35.02 12.75
C GLY A 234 -0.33 -33.93 12.73
N CYS A 235 -0.62 -32.85 12.01
CA CYS A 235 0.01 -31.56 12.22
C CYS A 235 -1.01 -30.42 11.94
N LEU A 236 -2.17 -30.49 12.58
CA LEU A 236 -3.14 -29.39 12.56
C LEU A 236 -2.66 -28.31 13.52
N ARG A 237 -1.79 -27.41 13.04
CA ARG A 237 -1.60 -26.13 13.72
C ARG A 237 -2.90 -25.35 13.54
N THR A 238 -3.68 -25.22 14.60
CA THR A 238 -4.94 -24.50 14.61
C THR A 238 -4.73 -23.02 14.93
N VAL A 239 -5.75 -22.19 14.72
CA VAL A 239 -5.75 -20.80 15.18
C VAL A 239 -5.57 -20.77 16.71
N GLU A 240 -4.57 -20.04 17.17
CA GLU A 240 -4.31 -19.81 18.59
C GLU A 240 -5.26 -18.72 19.10
N ILE A 241 -5.93 -18.99 20.21
CA ILE A 241 -6.77 -18.02 20.92
C ILE A 241 -6.11 -17.74 22.27
N LYS A 242 -5.90 -16.46 22.60
CA LYS A 242 -5.53 -16.01 23.93
C LYS A 242 -6.54 -14.96 24.40
N ALA A 243 -6.75 -14.87 25.70
CA ALA A 243 -7.65 -13.85 26.25
C ALA A 243 -7.06 -13.27 27.54
N TYR A 244 -7.11 -11.94 27.64
CA TYR A 244 -6.47 -11.19 28.71
C TYR A 244 -7.50 -10.28 29.39
N PRO A 245 -7.77 -10.47 30.69
CA PRO A 245 -8.61 -9.53 31.43
C PRO A 245 -7.84 -8.23 31.70
N GLU A 246 -8.55 -7.10 31.77
CA GLU A 246 -7.98 -5.79 32.11
C GLU A 246 -7.22 -5.82 33.44
N PHE A 247 -7.83 -6.46 34.44
CA PHE A 247 -7.23 -6.76 35.73
C PHE A 247 -7.36 -8.24 36.03
N THR A 248 -6.29 -8.86 36.53
CA THR A 248 -6.34 -10.27 36.97
C THR A 248 -7.06 -10.43 38.32
N GLN A 249 -7.18 -9.35 39.08
CA GLN A 249 -7.81 -9.30 40.41
C GLN A 249 -8.83 -8.17 40.48
N VAL A 250 -10.02 -8.49 40.98
CA VAL A 250 -11.10 -7.53 41.26
C VAL A 250 -11.61 -7.79 42.68
N PRO A 251 -11.77 -6.78 43.56
CA PRO A 251 -12.23 -7.01 44.93
C PRO A 251 -13.57 -7.75 45.00
N GLU A 252 -13.75 -8.58 46.04
CA GLU A 252 -14.90 -9.48 46.16
C GLU A 252 -16.27 -8.76 46.22
N ASN A 253 -16.32 -7.61 46.90
CA ASN A 253 -17.57 -6.87 47.14
C ASN A 253 -17.80 -5.73 46.15
N THR A 254 -17.10 -5.75 45.01
CA THR A 254 -17.16 -4.68 44.02
C THR A 254 -17.70 -5.22 42.70
N SER A 255 -18.66 -4.47 42.14
CA SER A 255 -19.07 -4.64 40.75
C SER A 255 -18.27 -3.70 39.86
N GLU A 256 -17.69 -4.21 38.77
CA GLU A 256 -17.00 -3.40 37.78
C GLU A 256 -17.87 -3.29 36.53
N ARG A 257 -18.13 -2.06 36.11
CA ARG A 257 -18.85 -1.78 34.86
C ARG A 257 -17.84 -1.54 33.75
N ASN A 258 -18.15 -1.98 32.53
CA ASN A 258 -17.26 -1.85 31.37
C ASN A 258 -15.86 -2.47 31.58
N PHE A 259 -15.79 -3.55 32.34
CA PHE A 259 -14.57 -4.32 32.50
C PHE A 259 -14.14 -4.88 31.14
N THR A 260 -12.91 -4.61 30.72
CA THR A 260 -12.46 -4.99 29.38
C THR A 260 -11.74 -6.33 29.38
N VAL A 261 -12.04 -7.17 28.40
CA VAL A 261 -11.31 -8.41 28.10
C VAL A 261 -10.80 -8.33 26.67
N LEU A 262 -9.50 -8.46 26.48
CA LEU A 262 -8.89 -8.61 25.16
C LEU A 262 -9.02 -10.06 24.69
N VAL A 263 -9.54 -10.25 23.49
CA VAL A 263 -9.47 -11.50 22.73
C VAL A 263 -8.41 -11.34 21.64
N HIS A 264 -7.35 -12.13 21.74
CA HIS A 264 -6.25 -12.20 20.79
C HIS A 264 -6.31 -13.50 20.00
N LEU A 265 -6.26 -13.39 18.68
CA LEU A 265 -6.24 -14.51 17.74
C LEU A 265 -4.95 -14.46 16.96
N LYS A 266 -4.31 -15.62 16.76
CA LYS A 266 -3.14 -15.75 15.91
C LYS A 266 -3.27 -16.94 14.98
N ALA A 267 -3.16 -16.67 13.69
CA ALA A 267 -3.18 -17.71 12.68
C ALA A 267 -1.91 -18.57 12.74
N PRO A 268 -2.00 -19.88 12.43
CA PRO A 268 -0.83 -20.73 12.35
C PRO A 268 0.13 -20.25 11.23
N PRO A 269 1.43 -20.57 11.33
CA PRO A 269 2.35 -20.33 10.23
C PRO A 269 1.98 -21.16 9.00
N ALA A 270 2.39 -20.68 7.82
CA ALA A 270 2.14 -21.37 6.55
C ALA A 270 2.76 -22.78 6.59
N GLN A 271 2.03 -23.77 6.06
CA GLN A 271 2.53 -25.13 5.98
C GLN A 271 3.61 -25.22 4.91
N HIS A 272 4.88 -25.20 5.33
CA HIS A 272 5.97 -25.69 4.51
C HIS A 272 6.03 -27.22 4.65
N LEU A 273 5.20 -27.94 3.89
CA LEU A 273 5.46 -29.36 3.66
C LEU A 273 6.72 -29.45 2.80
N LEU A 274 7.87 -29.54 3.46
CA LEU A 274 9.06 -30.09 2.83
C LEU A 274 8.75 -31.56 2.57
N GLN A 275 8.25 -31.89 1.38
CA GLN A 275 8.42 -33.22 0.85
C GLN A 275 9.93 -33.39 0.62
N SER A 276 10.64 -33.88 1.64
CA SER A 276 11.92 -34.52 1.46
C SER A 276 11.65 -35.86 0.75
N SER A 277 11.36 -35.83 -0.55
CA SER A 277 11.64 -36.97 -1.41
C SER A 277 13.13 -37.00 -1.67
N SER A 278 13.87 -37.53 -0.69
CA SER A 278 15.11 -38.22 -1.02
C SER A 278 14.72 -39.43 -1.87
N ASP A 279 14.67 -39.25 -3.20
CA ASP A 279 15.25 -40.19 -4.16
C ASP A 279 14.96 -39.75 -5.61
N LEU A 280 16.05 -39.65 -6.37
CA LEU A 280 16.19 -39.47 -7.82
C LEU A 280 15.89 -38.08 -8.39
N GLY A 281 16.96 -37.48 -8.94
CA GLY A 281 17.02 -36.08 -9.34
C GLY A 281 16.12 -35.72 -10.52
N ASP A 282 15.32 -34.68 -10.30
CA ASP A 282 15.03 -33.67 -11.30
C ASP A 282 14.89 -32.31 -10.60
N GLY A 283 15.48 -31.27 -11.16
CA GLY A 283 15.60 -29.94 -10.54
C GLY A 283 14.32 -29.13 -10.66
N ASN A 284 13.23 -29.55 -10.02
CA ASN A 284 11.95 -28.83 -10.06
C ASN A 284 11.51 -28.34 -8.67
N GLY A 285 10.99 -27.11 -8.64
CA GLY A 285 10.94 -26.24 -7.46
C GLY A 285 10.22 -26.79 -6.22
N VAL A 286 10.66 -26.27 -5.05
CA VAL A 286 9.99 -26.44 -3.75
C VAL A 286 8.52 -26.02 -3.88
N SER A 287 7.62 -26.99 -3.99
CA SER A 287 6.17 -26.72 -4.01
C SER A 287 5.69 -26.48 -2.59
N THR A 288 5.61 -25.23 -2.19
CA THR A 288 4.93 -24.84 -0.95
C THR A 288 3.44 -25.11 -1.10
N THR A 289 2.89 -26.05 -0.33
CA THR A 289 1.47 -26.39 -0.35
C THR A 289 0.66 -25.25 0.27
N ARG A 290 0.10 -24.39 -0.57
CA ARG A 290 -0.80 -23.30 -0.16
C ARG A 290 -2.10 -23.35 -0.93
N ALA A 291 -3.12 -22.71 -0.38
CA ALA A 291 -4.41 -22.58 -1.04
C ALA A 291 -4.26 -21.84 -2.40
N PRO A 292 -4.87 -22.36 -3.48
CA PRO A 292 -4.90 -21.65 -4.75
C PRO A 292 -5.82 -20.43 -4.68
N VAL A 293 -5.49 -19.40 -5.46
CA VAL A 293 -6.16 -18.09 -5.43
C VAL A 293 -6.80 -17.75 -6.79
N ASP A 294 -8.00 -17.18 -6.76
CA ASP A 294 -8.61 -16.46 -7.87
C ASP A 294 -8.39 -14.95 -7.67
N LEU A 295 -7.46 -14.37 -8.43
CA LEU A 295 -7.12 -12.95 -8.36
C LEU A 295 -7.69 -12.20 -9.56
N ILE A 296 -8.51 -11.18 -9.31
CA ILE A 296 -8.97 -10.26 -10.34
C ILE A 296 -8.27 -8.93 -10.12
N THR A 297 -7.65 -8.39 -11.17
CA THR A 297 -7.02 -7.06 -11.10
C THR A 297 -7.78 -6.07 -11.97
N VAL A 298 -8.13 -4.93 -11.39
CA VAL A 298 -8.84 -3.83 -12.03
C VAL A 298 -7.87 -2.65 -12.08
N LEU A 299 -7.37 -2.37 -13.28
CA LEU A 299 -6.21 -1.52 -13.50
C LEU A 299 -6.61 -0.27 -14.29
N ASP A 300 -6.35 0.90 -13.71
CA ASP A 300 -6.53 2.17 -14.39
C ASP A 300 -5.49 2.33 -15.51
N VAL A 301 -5.97 2.59 -16.72
CA VAL A 301 -5.18 2.91 -17.92
C VAL A 301 -5.65 4.23 -18.55
N SER A 302 -6.21 5.14 -17.74
CA SER A 302 -6.57 6.50 -18.12
C SER A 302 -5.34 7.31 -18.58
N GLY A 303 -5.59 8.47 -19.20
CA GLY A 303 -4.52 9.35 -19.67
C GLY A 303 -3.53 9.80 -18.59
N SER A 304 -3.96 9.92 -17.33
CA SER A 304 -3.10 10.30 -16.19
C SER A 304 -2.04 9.25 -15.86
N MET A 305 -2.32 7.98 -16.18
CA MET A 305 -1.38 6.87 -16.01
C MET A 305 -0.26 6.83 -17.06
N ALA A 306 -0.27 7.73 -18.06
CA ALA A 306 0.75 7.73 -19.11
C ALA A 306 2.18 7.94 -18.58
N GLY A 307 3.15 7.40 -19.31
CA GLY A 307 4.57 7.55 -18.98
C GLY A 307 5.04 6.56 -17.92
N THR A 308 5.67 7.07 -16.86
CA THR A 308 6.32 6.27 -15.81
C THR A 308 5.33 5.46 -14.99
N LYS A 309 4.16 6.00 -14.65
CA LYS A 309 3.14 5.33 -13.85
C LYS A 309 2.68 4.00 -14.46
N LEU A 310 2.29 3.99 -15.74
CA LEU A 310 1.91 2.77 -16.46
C LEU A 310 3.10 1.81 -16.62
N ALA A 311 4.32 2.31 -16.83
CA ALA A 311 5.50 1.45 -16.91
C ALA A 311 5.75 0.69 -15.59
N LEU A 312 5.57 1.37 -14.46
CA LEU A 312 5.69 0.78 -13.13
C LEU A 312 4.54 -0.15 -12.79
N LEU A 313 3.32 0.19 -13.21
CA LEU A 313 2.16 -0.71 -13.11
C LEU A 313 2.43 -2.03 -13.82
N LYS A 314 2.92 -1.98 -15.06
CA LYS A 314 3.29 -3.16 -15.85
C LYS A 314 4.37 -3.98 -15.15
N ARG A 315 5.38 -3.33 -14.58
CA ARG A 315 6.44 -3.98 -13.80
C ARG A 315 5.89 -4.67 -12.54
N ALA A 316 5.05 -3.98 -11.78
CA ALA A 316 4.41 -4.51 -10.58
C ALA A 316 3.50 -5.71 -10.92
N MET A 317 2.71 -5.61 -11.98
CA MET A 317 1.90 -6.72 -12.48
C MET A 317 2.75 -7.88 -13.00
N GLY A 318 3.91 -7.60 -13.62
CA GLY A 318 4.89 -8.62 -13.98
C GLY A 318 5.39 -9.39 -12.77
N PHE A 319 5.67 -8.69 -11.67
CA PHE A 319 6.04 -9.30 -10.39
C PHE A 319 4.90 -10.18 -9.83
N VAL A 320 3.65 -9.70 -9.85
CA VAL A 320 2.48 -10.50 -9.44
C VAL A 320 2.39 -11.79 -10.27
N ILE A 321 2.38 -11.68 -11.60
CA ILE A 321 2.23 -12.82 -12.52
C ILE A 321 3.33 -13.87 -12.29
N GLN A 322 4.55 -13.44 -12.00
CA GLN A 322 5.69 -14.34 -11.75
C GLN A 322 5.60 -15.06 -10.39
N ASN A 323 4.92 -14.48 -9.39
CA ASN A 323 4.79 -15.09 -8.06
C ASN A 323 3.49 -15.89 -7.88
N LEU A 324 2.56 -15.82 -8.83
CA LEU A 324 1.39 -16.71 -8.87
C LEU A 324 1.81 -18.12 -9.31
N GLY A 325 1.31 -19.13 -8.61
CA GLY A 325 1.52 -20.55 -8.88
C GLY A 325 0.65 -21.07 -10.02
N SER A 326 0.95 -22.26 -10.53
CA SER A 326 0.21 -22.88 -11.66
C SER A 326 -1.25 -23.23 -11.34
N SER A 327 -1.59 -23.34 -10.05
CA SER A 327 -2.95 -23.57 -9.57
C SER A 327 -3.73 -22.27 -9.30
N ASP A 328 -3.06 -21.12 -9.28
CA ASP A 328 -3.74 -19.83 -9.17
C ASP A 328 -4.29 -19.41 -10.52
N ARG A 329 -5.33 -18.58 -10.48
CA ARG A 329 -5.88 -17.94 -11.66
C ARG A 329 -5.88 -16.43 -11.55
N LEU A 330 -5.64 -15.78 -12.68
CA LEU A 330 -5.61 -14.34 -12.82
C LEU A 330 -6.55 -13.90 -13.95
N SER A 331 -7.30 -12.83 -13.73
CA SER A 331 -7.92 -12.04 -14.79
C SER A 331 -7.54 -10.57 -14.62
N VAL A 332 -7.29 -9.88 -15.73
CA VAL A 332 -6.95 -8.46 -15.73
C VAL A 332 -8.03 -7.70 -16.48
N ILE A 333 -8.58 -6.70 -15.81
CA ILE A 333 -9.53 -5.73 -16.34
C ILE A 333 -8.81 -4.40 -16.43
N ALA A 334 -8.69 -3.86 -17.62
CA ALA A 334 -8.15 -2.53 -17.83
C ALA A 334 -9.31 -1.56 -18.01
N PHE A 335 -9.30 -0.42 -17.32
CA PHE A 335 -10.36 0.57 -17.44
C PHE A 335 -9.83 1.97 -17.69
N SER A 336 -10.60 2.73 -18.44
CA SER A 336 -10.41 4.16 -18.72
C SER A 336 -11.80 4.81 -18.78
N SER A 337 -12.17 5.44 -19.91
CA SER A 337 -13.56 5.83 -20.20
C SER A 337 -14.50 4.62 -20.30
N SER A 338 -13.94 3.47 -20.69
CA SER A 338 -14.61 2.18 -20.61
C SER A 338 -13.68 1.13 -20.01
N ALA A 339 -14.26 0.06 -19.48
CA ALA A 339 -13.54 -1.11 -18.99
C ALA A 339 -13.45 -2.18 -20.09
N ARG A 340 -12.42 -3.02 -20.06
CA ARG A 340 -12.28 -4.21 -20.93
C ARG A 340 -11.57 -5.32 -20.18
N ARG A 341 -11.97 -6.57 -20.39
CA ARG A 341 -11.25 -7.72 -19.85
C ARG A 341 -10.14 -8.13 -20.83
N LEU A 342 -8.89 -8.09 -20.38
CA LEU A 342 -7.75 -8.46 -21.24
C LEU A 342 -7.71 -9.96 -21.54
N PHE A 343 -8.10 -10.78 -20.56
CA PHE A 343 -8.20 -12.22 -20.69
C PHE A 343 -9.12 -12.80 -19.60
N PRO A 344 -9.79 -13.95 -19.87
CA PRO A 344 -10.61 -14.66 -18.88
C PRO A 344 -9.82 -15.12 -17.67
N LEU A 345 -10.48 -15.68 -16.64
CA LEU A 345 -9.79 -16.18 -15.45
C LEU A 345 -8.90 -17.38 -15.83
N ARG A 346 -7.61 -17.08 -16.03
CA ARG A 346 -6.62 -17.98 -16.63
C ARG A 346 -5.69 -18.53 -15.57
N ARG A 347 -5.31 -19.81 -15.65
CA ARG A 347 -4.31 -20.40 -14.76
C ARG A 347 -2.92 -19.84 -15.04
N MET A 348 -2.17 -19.56 -13.99
CA MET A 348 -0.79 -19.05 -14.11
C MET A 348 0.22 -20.20 -14.30
N THR A 349 -0.07 -21.10 -15.24
CA THR A 349 0.90 -22.07 -15.78
C THR A 349 2.01 -21.32 -16.54
N GLU A 350 3.08 -21.99 -16.93
CA GLU A 350 4.18 -21.33 -17.66
C GLU A 350 3.69 -20.60 -18.92
N SER A 351 2.84 -21.24 -19.73
CA SER A 351 2.20 -20.62 -20.88
C SER A 351 1.24 -19.50 -20.48
N GLY A 352 0.46 -19.71 -19.41
CA GLY A 352 -0.50 -18.72 -18.91
C GLY A 352 0.18 -17.45 -18.43
N ARG A 353 1.28 -17.56 -17.68
CA ARG A 353 2.11 -16.43 -17.25
C ARG A 353 2.68 -15.67 -18.44
N GLN A 354 3.25 -16.37 -19.42
CA GLN A 354 3.82 -15.73 -20.60
C GLN A 354 2.77 -14.95 -21.40
N GLN A 355 1.59 -15.52 -21.61
CA GLN A 355 0.50 -14.84 -22.29
C GLN A 355 -0.03 -13.64 -21.50
N SER A 356 -0.16 -13.77 -20.18
CA SER A 356 -0.59 -12.67 -19.30
C SER A 356 0.42 -11.53 -19.28
N LEU A 357 1.73 -11.82 -19.26
CA LEU A 357 2.79 -10.82 -19.36
C LEU A 357 2.72 -10.06 -20.68
N LEU A 358 2.51 -10.75 -21.80
CA LEU A 358 2.35 -10.10 -23.11
C LEU A 358 1.13 -9.18 -23.15
N ALA A 359 -0.01 -9.62 -22.59
CA ALA A 359 -1.23 -8.83 -22.52
C ALA A 359 -1.10 -7.59 -21.61
N VAL A 360 -0.44 -7.72 -20.46
CA VAL A 360 -0.18 -6.56 -19.58
C VAL A 360 0.80 -5.59 -20.24
N ASN A 361 1.84 -6.09 -20.90
CA ASN A 361 2.82 -5.25 -21.58
C ASN A 361 2.24 -4.48 -22.78
N SER A 362 1.14 -4.95 -23.37
CA SER A 362 0.45 -4.25 -24.48
C SER A 362 -0.47 -3.12 -24.02
N LEU A 363 -0.69 -2.93 -22.71
CA LEU A 363 -1.52 -1.85 -22.19
C LEU A 363 -1.01 -0.47 -22.62
N THR A 364 -1.92 0.43 -22.96
CA THR A 364 -1.63 1.81 -23.32
C THR A 364 -2.55 2.75 -22.56
N ALA A 365 -2.01 3.86 -22.08
CA ALA A 365 -2.76 4.87 -21.33
C ALA A 365 -3.56 5.76 -22.30
N ASN A 366 -4.88 5.84 -22.13
CA ASN A 366 -5.76 6.75 -22.87
C ASN A 366 -7.13 6.90 -22.17
N GLY A 367 -7.92 7.90 -22.57
CA GLY A 367 -9.28 8.09 -22.05
C GLY A 367 -9.34 8.70 -20.64
N GLY A 368 -10.56 8.73 -20.08
CA GLY A 368 -10.84 9.19 -18.71
C GLY A 368 -10.80 8.04 -17.69
N THR A 369 -11.45 8.21 -16.55
CA THR A 369 -11.42 7.26 -15.43
C THR A 369 -12.85 6.87 -15.00
N ASN A 370 -13.27 5.64 -15.30
CA ASN A 370 -14.58 5.08 -14.94
C ASN A 370 -14.39 3.84 -14.04
N ILE A 371 -14.29 4.10 -12.73
CA ILE A 371 -13.98 3.07 -11.72
C ILE A 371 -15.17 2.12 -11.59
N ALA A 372 -16.38 2.66 -11.67
CA ALA A 372 -17.63 1.92 -11.58
C ALA A 372 -17.70 0.78 -12.62
N GLU A 373 -17.39 1.06 -13.89
CA GLU A 373 -17.45 0.01 -14.92
C GLU A 373 -16.35 -1.06 -14.72
N GLY A 374 -15.15 -0.64 -14.29
CA GLY A 374 -14.06 -1.56 -13.96
C GLY A 374 -14.45 -2.54 -12.86
N LEU A 375 -15.00 -2.03 -11.75
CA LEU A 375 -15.48 -2.85 -10.64
C LEU A 375 -16.65 -3.76 -11.07
N ARG A 376 -17.63 -3.23 -11.81
CA ARG A 376 -18.76 -4.03 -12.32
C ARG A 376 -18.30 -5.22 -13.16
N LYS A 377 -17.32 -5.03 -14.05
CA LYS A 377 -16.75 -6.14 -14.82
C LYS A 377 -15.97 -7.11 -13.92
N GLY A 378 -15.28 -6.61 -12.90
CA GLY A 378 -14.58 -7.45 -11.91
C GLY A 378 -15.53 -8.35 -11.13
N SER A 379 -16.63 -7.78 -10.65
CA SER A 379 -17.71 -8.51 -9.98
C SER A 379 -18.34 -9.55 -10.91
N LYS A 380 -18.59 -9.19 -12.18
CA LYS A 380 -19.14 -10.12 -13.17
C LYS A 380 -18.24 -11.34 -13.43
N VAL A 381 -16.92 -11.14 -13.51
CA VAL A 381 -15.94 -12.27 -13.61
C VAL A 381 -16.06 -13.21 -12.42
N ILE A 382 -16.25 -12.68 -11.21
CA ILE A 382 -16.38 -13.47 -9.99
C ILE A 382 -17.70 -14.23 -9.92
N GLU A 383 -18.79 -13.58 -10.33
CA GLU A 383 -20.14 -14.12 -10.27
C GLU A 383 -20.39 -15.20 -11.32
N GLU A 384 -19.85 -15.04 -12.53
CA GLU A 384 -20.11 -15.92 -13.66
C GLU A 384 -19.08 -17.05 -13.82
N ARG A 385 -18.10 -17.15 -12.91
CA ARG A 385 -17.05 -18.18 -12.99
C ARG A 385 -17.59 -19.59 -12.77
N GLN A 386 -17.16 -20.53 -13.61
CA GLN A 386 -17.64 -21.92 -13.55
C GLN A 386 -17.08 -22.70 -12.36
N SER A 387 -15.83 -22.43 -12.00
CA SER A 387 -15.11 -23.10 -10.92
C SER A 387 -14.56 -22.06 -9.94
N LYS A 388 -14.40 -22.43 -8.67
CA LYS A 388 -14.00 -21.50 -7.60
C LYS A 388 -12.79 -22.05 -6.87
N ASN A 389 -11.68 -21.31 -6.91
CA ASN A 389 -10.61 -21.53 -5.93
C ASN A 389 -11.10 -21.12 -4.54
N PRO A 390 -10.52 -21.68 -3.45
CA PRO A 390 -10.94 -21.38 -2.09
C PRO A 390 -10.80 -19.88 -1.81
N VAL A 391 -9.67 -19.27 -2.18
CA VAL A 391 -9.39 -17.85 -1.93
C VAL A 391 -9.73 -17.03 -3.16
N CYS A 392 -10.42 -15.91 -2.99
CA CYS A 392 -10.74 -14.98 -4.07
C CYS A 392 -10.62 -13.54 -3.62
N SER A 393 -10.03 -12.67 -4.45
CA SER A 393 -9.85 -11.25 -4.12
C SER A 393 -9.79 -10.38 -5.38
N ILE A 394 -10.17 -9.11 -5.24
CA ILE A 394 -9.97 -8.07 -6.26
C ILE A 394 -8.86 -7.12 -5.80
N ILE A 395 -7.93 -6.79 -6.70
CA ILE A 395 -7.01 -5.65 -6.54
C ILE A 395 -7.45 -4.55 -7.50
N LEU A 396 -7.76 -3.37 -6.96
CA LEU A 396 -8.05 -2.15 -7.72
C LEU A 396 -6.86 -1.19 -7.62
N LEU A 397 -6.37 -0.69 -8.74
CA LEU A 397 -5.40 0.41 -8.76
C LEU A 397 -5.94 1.57 -9.59
N SER A 398 -5.90 2.77 -9.02
CA SER A 398 -6.33 4.01 -9.66
C SER A 398 -5.42 5.18 -9.25
N ASP A 399 -5.13 6.09 -10.18
CA ASP A 399 -4.38 7.33 -9.92
C ASP A 399 -5.22 8.61 -10.04
N GLY A 400 -6.51 8.48 -10.36
CA GLY A 400 -7.38 9.59 -10.71
C GLY A 400 -8.70 9.65 -9.94
N GLN A 401 -9.47 10.69 -10.26
CA GLN A 401 -10.85 10.91 -9.80
C GLN A 401 -11.81 10.28 -10.81
N ASP A 402 -12.87 9.62 -10.35
CA ASP A 402 -13.88 9.11 -11.28
C ASP A 402 -14.55 10.29 -12.03
N THR A 403 -14.38 10.31 -13.34
CA THR A 403 -14.83 11.41 -14.21
C THR A 403 -16.27 11.22 -14.69
N TYR A 404 -16.87 10.05 -14.45
CA TYR A 404 -18.14 9.64 -15.06
C TYR A 404 -19.28 9.48 -14.04
N THR A 405 -18.99 9.23 -12.76
CA THR A 405 -20.01 9.06 -11.71
C THR A 405 -20.31 10.34 -10.90
N VAL A 406 -19.57 11.43 -11.10
CA VAL A 406 -19.78 12.70 -10.37
C VAL A 406 -20.47 13.75 -11.25
N SER A 407 -21.80 13.82 -11.19
CA SER A 407 -22.50 15.06 -11.58
C SER A 407 -22.20 16.14 -10.52
N PRO A 408 -21.70 17.34 -10.90
CA PRO A 408 -21.22 18.36 -9.95
C PRO A 408 -22.33 19.10 -9.18
N THR A 409 -23.59 18.64 -9.23
CA THR A 409 -24.76 19.35 -8.68
C THR A 409 -25.37 18.72 -7.43
N ALA A 410 -24.79 17.66 -6.87
CA ALA A 410 -25.27 17.08 -5.61
C ALA A 410 -24.09 16.71 -4.69
N GLY A 411 -24.17 17.10 -3.42
CA GLY A 411 -23.06 17.11 -2.46
C GLY A 411 -22.29 15.80 -2.27
N VAL A 412 -21.13 15.94 -1.63
CA VAL A 412 -19.98 15.05 -1.37
C VAL A 412 -20.30 13.61 -0.87
N HIS A 413 -21.57 13.24 -0.67
CA HIS A 413 -21.97 11.96 -0.07
C HIS A 413 -22.67 10.95 -1.02
N LYS A 414 -22.86 11.25 -2.32
CA LYS A 414 -23.54 10.31 -3.23
C LYS A 414 -22.65 9.29 -3.96
N GLY A 415 -21.37 9.58 -4.21
CA GLY A 415 -20.49 8.68 -4.97
C GLY A 415 -20.19 7.35 -4.26
N ALA A 416 -19.95 7.37 -2.95
CA ALA A 416 -19.62 6.17 -2.17
C ALA A 416 -20.77 5.14 -2.16
N THR A 417 -22.02 5.59 -2.08
CA THR A 417 -23.22 4.73 -2.07
C THR A 417 -23.41 3.99 -3.40
N GLU A 418 -22.99 4.60 -4.51
CA GLU A 418 -23.16 4.02 -5.86
C GLU A 418 -22.15 2.89 -6.13
N TYR A 419 -20.90 3.02 -5.66
CA TYR A 419 -19.93 1.92 -5.77
C TYR A 419 -20.29 0.71 -4.90
N CYS A 420 -20.96 0.92 -3.75
CA CYS A 420 -21.38 -0.18 -2.88
C CYS A 420 -22.30 -1.17 -3.61
N ALA A 421 -23.13 -0.69 -4.54
CA ALA A 421 -24.00 -1.53 -5.36
C ALA A 421 -23.26 -2.32 -6.46
N LEU A 422 -22.03 -1.91 -6.80
CA LEU A 422 -21.19 -2.53 -7.83
C LEU A 422 -20.24 -3.59 -7.26
N LEU A 423 -20.08 -3.60 -5.93
CA LEU A 423 -19.33 -4.63 -5.23
C LEU A 423 -20.11 -5.95 -5.25
N PRO A 424 -19.42 -7.10 -5.33
CA PRO A 424 -20.08 -8.41 -5.30
C PRO A 424 -20.93 -8.52 -4.02
N SER A 425 -22.25 -8.46 -4.17
CA SER A 425 -23.19 -8.36 -3.05
C SER A 425 -23.51 -9.72 -2.45
N THR A 426 -23.67 -9.74 -1.12
CA THR A 426 -23.94 -10.93 -0.28
C THR A 426 -25.40 -11.42 -0.32
N THR A 427 -26.22 -10.94 -1.25
CA THR A 427 -27.67 -10.83 -0.99
C THR A 427 -28.53 -12.04 -1.35
N THR A 428 -28.02 -13.21 -1.75
CA THR A 428 -28.95 -14.33 -2.00
C THR A 428 -28.59 -15.73 -1.50
N ASN A 429 -27.34 -16.15 -1.30
CA ASN A 429 -27.08 -17.57 -0.95
C ASN A 429 -25.77 -17.82 -0.17
N GLY A 430 -25.51 -17.09 0.93
CA GLY A 430 -24.37 -17.36 1.81
C GLY A 430 -22.99 -17.22 1.14
N SER A 431 -22.91 -16.53 0.01
CA SER A 431 -21.66 -16.25 -0.69
C SER A 431 -20.84 -15.21 0.07
N GLN A 432 -19.63 -15.62 0.44
CA GLN A 432 -18.62 -14.79 1.10
C GLN A 432 -18.34 -13.51 0.29
N GLN A 433 -18.38 -12.36 0.96
CA GLN A 433 -18.03 -11.07 0.37
C GLN A 433 -16.58 -11.10 -0.13
N VAL A 434 -16.35 -10.74 -1.39
CA VAL A 434 -14.99 -10.72 -1.95
C VAL A 434 -14.29 -9.41 -1.60
N PRO A 435 -13.14 -9.44 -0.91
CA PRO A 435 -12.42 -8.23 -0.53
C PRO A 435 -11.82 -7.51 -1.75
N VAL A 436 -11.97 -6.19 -1.79
CA VAL A 436 -11.34 -5.31 -2.79
C VAL A 436 -10.19 -4.53 -2.14
N HIS A 437 -8.96 -4.94 -2.42
CA HIS A 437 -7.77 -4.19 -2.00
C HIS A 437 -7.50 -3.07 -2.99
N VAL A 438 -7.51 -1.83 -2.50
CA VAL A 438 -7.44 -0.63 -3.32
C VAL A 438 -6.09 0.06 -3.13
N PHE A 439 -5.45 0.40 -4.24
CA PHE A 439 -4.20 1.14 -4.30
C PHE A 439 -4.44 2.50 -4.94
N GLY A 440 -4.35 3.55 -4.13
CA GLY A 440 -4.37 4.93 -4.60
C GLY A 440 -2.96 5.35 -4.99
N PHE A 441 -2.75 5.70 -6.26
CA PHE A 441 -1.44 6.02 -6.80
C PHE A 441 -1.25 7.54 -7.02
N GLY A 442 -0.19 8.12 -6.46
CA GLY A 442 0.12 9.55 -6.58
C GLY A 442 -0.82 10.47 -5.80
N ALA A 443 -0.64 11.79 -5.91
CA ALA A 443 -1.37 12.78 -5.12
C ALA A 443 -2.80 13.08 -5.62
N ASP A 444 -3.11 12.75 -6.87
CA ASP A 444 -4.30 13.26 -7.57
C ASP A 444 -5.53 12.34 -7.50
N HIS A 445 -5.42 11.19 -6.83
CA HIS A 445 -6.49 10.19 -6.78
C HIS A 445 -7.60 10.55 -5.78
N ASP A 446 -8.81 10.01 -6.02
CA ASP A 446 -9.93 10.15 -5.07
C ASP A 446 -9.75 9.22 -3.86
N SER A 447 -8.90 9.62 -2.92
CA SER A 447 -8.62 8.82 -1.71
C SER A 447 -9.88 8.50 -0.90
N VAL A 448 -10.90 9.37 -0.88
CA VAL A 448 -12.12 9.17 -0.09
C VAL A 448 -13.00 8.09 -0.72
N SER A 449 -13.25 8.18 -2.03
CA SER A 449 -14.04 7.14 -2.74
C SER A 449 -13.30 5.81 -2.77
N LEU A 450 -12.00 5.80 -3.05
CA LEU A 450 -11.18 4.58 -3.06
C LEU A 450 -11.13 3.91 -1.68
N HIS A 451 -10.97 4.69 -0.61
CA HIS A 451 -11.06 4.16 0.75
C HIS A 451 -12.44 3.56 1.02
N SER A 452 -13.52 4.25 0.64
CA SER A 452 -14.89 3.77 0.83
C SER A 452 -15.15 2.43 0.13
N ILE A 453 -14.64 2.23 -1.09
CA ILE A 453 -14.70 0.95 -1.82
C ILE A 453 -14.03 -0.18 -1.04
N SER A 454 -12.80 0.05 -0.55
CA SER A 454 -12.08 -0.95 0.24
C SER A 454 -12.79 -1.26 1.56
N GLN A 455 -13.32 -0.24 2.22
CA GLN A 455 -13.98 -0.34 3.51
C GLN A 455 -15.28 -1.13 3.41
N THR A 456 -16.11 -0.83 2.41
CA THR A 456 -17.36 -1.57 2.20
C THR A 456 -17.10 -3.02 1.82
N SER A 457 -16.07 -3.30 1.01
CA SER A 457 -15.77 -4.66 0.55
C SER A 457 -15.07 -5.58 1.56
N GLY A 458 -14.57 -5.04 2.68
CA GLY A 458 -13.71 -5.79 3.60
C GLY A 458 -12.25 -5.92 3.12
N GLY A 459 -11.84 -5.11 2.15
CA GLY A 459 -10.47 -5.00 1.67
C GLY A 459 -9.67 -3.91 2.40
N THR A 460 -8.51 -3.58 1.85
CA THR A 460 -7.60 -2.58 2.44
C THR A 460 -7.31 -1.45 1.47
N PHE A 461 -7.07 -0.23 1.99
CA PHE A 461 -6.65 0.92 1.21
C PHE A 461 -5.16 1.21 1.44
N SER A 462 -4.37 1.15 0.38
CA SER A 462 -2.94 1.44 0.37
C SER A 462 -2.65 2.69 -0.44
N PHE A 463 -1.90 3.62 0.15
CA PHE A 463 -1.48 4.84 -0.52
C PHE A 463 -0.05 4.70 -1.03
N ILE A 464 0.13 4.86 -2.34
CA ILE A 464 1.42 4.81 -3.01
C ILE A 464 1.78 6.25 -3.40
N GLU A 465 2.66 6.86 -2.61
CA GLU A 465 3.10 8.24 -2.83
C GLU A 465 4.14 8.34 -3.95
N THR A 466 5.09 7.42 -3.99
CA THR A 466 6.22 7.46 -4.91
C THR A 466 6.23 6.28 -5.87
N GLU A 467 6.73 6.54 -7.07
CA GLU A 467 6.89 5.56 -8.14
C GLU A 467 7.67 4.30 -7.74
N ALA A 468 8.60 4.42 -6.78
CA ALA A 468 9.44 3.31 -6.34
C ALA A 468 8.69 2.29 -5.47
N THR A 469 7.58 2.66 -4.83
CA THR A 469 6.92 1.85 -3.78
C THR A 469 5.74 1.03 -4.30
N ILE A 470 5.29 1.21 -5.55
CA ILE A 470 4.17 0.46 -6.13
C ILE A 470 4.40 -1.06 -6.16
N GLN A 471 5.58 -1.49 -6.58
CA GLN A 471 5.89 -2.91 -6.66
C GLN A 471 5.93 -3.53 -5.25
N ASP A 472 6.46 -2.80 -4.27
CA ASP A 472 6.53 -3.22 -2.87
C ASP A 472 5.12 -3.30 -2.25
N ALA A 473 4.25 -2.32 -2.52
CA ALA A 473 2.86 -2.34 -2.09
C ALA A 473 2.11 -3.57 -2.63
N PHE A 474 2.33 -3.92 -3.91
CA PHE A 474 1.75 -5.12 -4.52
C PHE A 474 2.34 -6.39 -3.91
N ALA A 475 3.65 -6.42 -3.67
CA ALA A 475 4.35 -7.53 -3.06
C ALA A 475 3.82 -7.84 -1.65
N GLN A 476 3.61 -6.81 -0.82
CA GLN A 476 3.01 -6.96 0.50
C GLN A 476 1.60 -7.55 0.41
N CYS A 477 0.75 -7.02 -0.48
CA CYS A 477 -0.62 -7.50 -0.63
C CYS A 477 -0.68 -8.96 -1.10
N ILE A 478 0.07 -9.33 -2.14
CA ILE A 478 0.07 -10.73 -2.61
C ILE A 478 0.74 -11.66 -1.58
N GLY A 479 1.73 -11.20 -0.82
CA GLY A 479 2.30 -11.98 0.29
C GLY A 479 1.25 -12.40 1.31
N GLY A 480 0.27 -11.53 1.59
CA GLY A 480 -0.92 -11.87 2.37
C GLY A 480 -1.83 -12.86 1.65
N LEU A 481 -2.31 -12.49 0.45
CA LEU A 481 -3.28 -13.30 -0.32
C LEU A 481 -2.81 -14.73 -0.62
N LEU A 482 -1.51 -14.92 -0.85
CA LEU A 482 -0.91 -16.23 -1.10
C LEU A 482 -0.61 -17.01 0.20
N SER A 483 -0.99 -16.51 1.37
CA SER A 483 -0.72 -17.15 2.65
C SER A 483 -1.98 -17.37 3.49
N VAL A 484 -3.18 -17.37 2.89
CA VAL A 484 -4.43 -17.65 3.62
C VAL A 484 -4.41 -19.08 4.18
N VAL A 485 -4.62 -19.20 5.50
CA VAL A 485 -4.64 -20.47 6.23
C VAL A 485 -5.96 -20.75 6.95
N ALA A 486 -6.83 -19.75 7.10
CA ALA A 486 -8.17 -19.91 7.66
C ALA A 486 -9.16 -19.06 6.87
N GLN A 487 -10.31 -19.63 6.51
CA GLN A 487 -11.37 -18.93 5.79
C GLN A 487 -12.64 -18.79 6.63
N GLY A 488 -13.29 -17.63 6.49
CA GLY A 488 -14.59 -17.39 7.14
C GLY A 488 -14.56 -17.58 8.66
N LEU A 489 -13.47 -17.17 9.31
CA LEU A 489 -13.30 -17.28 10.75
C LEU A 489 -14.39 -16.48 11.47
N HIS A 490 -15.10 -17.16 12.36
CA HIS A 490 -16.15 -16.61 13.19
C HIS A 490 -15.84 -16.89 14.66
N VAL A 491 -15.75 -15.84 15.45
CA VAL A 491 -15.42 -15.90 16.88
C VAL A 491 -16.70 -15.88 17.68
N LYS A 492 -16.83 -16.78 18.65
CA LYS A 492 -17.96 -16.82 19.59
C LYS A 492 -17.44 -16.59 21.00
N VAL A 493 -18.08 -15.67 21.71
CA VAL A 493 -17.79 -15.33 23.08
C VAL A 493 -19.05 -15.59 23.90
N GLU A 494 -18.95 -16.41 24.93
CA GLU A 494 -20.08 -16.82 25.76
C GLU A 494 -19.81 -16.44 27.21
N SER A 495 -20.81 -15.90 27.89
CA SER A 495 -20.75 -15.65 29.33
C SER A 495 -20.83 -16.97 30.10
N LEU A 496 -19.92 -17.18 31.04
CA LEU A 496 -19.93 -18.35 31.93
C LEU A 496 -20.66 -18.09 33.25
N HIS A 497 -20.87 -16.83 33.60
CA HIS A 497 -21.53 -16.42 34.84
C HIS A 497 -22.88 -15.78 34.53
N PRO A 498 -23.97 -16.17 35.22
CA PRO A 498 -25.34 -15.71 34.89
C PRO A 498 -25.51 -14.19 34.93
N ASP A 499 -24.83 -13.52 35.88
CA ASP A 499 -24.91 -12.07 36.06
C ASP A 499 -23.80 -11.28 35.33
N VAL A 500 -22.99 -11.95 34.50
CA VAL A 500 -22.04 -11.27 33.61
C VAL A 500 -22.73 -10.97 32.29
N HIS A 501 -22.86 -9.69 31.98
CA HIS A 501 -23.53 -9.19 30.77
C HIS A 501 -22.55 -8.44 29.87
N PHE A 502 -22.71 -8.62 28.55
CA PHE A 502 -21.96 -7.90 27.53
C PHE A 502 -22.44 -6.46 27.41
N GLY A 503 -21.49 -5.51 27.38
CA GLY A 503 -21.76 -4.10 27.09
C GLY A 503 -21.54 -3.77 25.62
N SER A 504 -20.34 -4.00 25.11
CA SER A 504 -19.98 -3.77 23.71
C SER A 504 -18.78 -4.60 23.29
N ILE A 505 -18.66 -4.86 21.99
CA ILE A 505 -17.48 -5.48 21.38
C ILE A 505 -16.85 -4.45 20.46
N ARG A 506 -15.66 -3.95 20.79
CA ARG A 506 -14.91 -3.03 19.94
C ARG A 506 -14.04 -3.86 18.99
N SER A 507 -14.58 -4.12 17.81
CA SER A 507 -13.97 -4.96 16.79
C SER A 507 -13.36 -4.18 15.61
N GLY A 508 -13.34 -2.84 15.64
CA GLY A 508 -12.87 -2.04 14.50
C GLY A 508 -13.86 -2.12 13.34
N SER A 509 -13.40 -2.50 12.14
CA SER A 509 -14.28 -2.65 10.95
C SER A 509 -14.93 -4.02 10.81
N TYR A 510 -14.62 -4.96 11.69
CA TYR A 510 -15.23 -6.29 11.68
C TYR A 510 -16.65 -6.24 12.24
N SER A 511 -17.59 -6.90 11.56
CA SER A 511 -18.97 -7.07 12.03
C SER A 511 -18.95 -7.80 13.38
N SER A 512 -19.59 -7.20 14.38
CA SER A 512 -19.76 -7.81 15.69
C SER A 512 -21.21 -7.70 16.12
N ARG A 513 -21.68 -8.70 16.88
CA ARG A 513 -23.05 -8.75 17.38
C ARG A 513 -23.02 -9.22 18.81
N VAL A 514 -23.79 -8.56 19.66
CA VAL A 514 -24.12 -9.03 21.01
C VAL A 514 -25.56 -9.55 20.94
N SER A 515 -25.82 -10.71 21.52
CA SER A 515 -27.16 -11.30 21.55
C SER A 515 -28.12 -10.45 22.39
N ASP A 516 -29.43 -10.54 22.11
CA ASP A 516 -30.45 -9.78 22.82
C ASP A 516 -30.47 -10.07 24.34
N ASP A 517 -30.08 -11.28 24.73
CA ASP A 517 -29.95 -11.67 26.14
C ASP A 517 -28.66 -11.15 26.81
N SER A 518 -27.81 -10.43 26.06
CA SER A 518 -26.54 -9.86 26.51
C SER A 518 -25.60 -10.88 27.15
N ARG A 519 -25.71 -12.17 26.82
CA ARG A 519 -24.86 -13.26 27.34
C ARG A 519 -23.92 -13.86 26.31
N ASN A 520 -24.13 -13.57 25.03
CA ASN A 520 -23.31 -14.08 23.96
C ASN A 520 -22.87 -12.92 23.05
N GLY A 521 -21.66 -13.05 22.52
CA GLY A 521 -21.06 -12.16 21.57
C GLY A 521 -20.51 -12.93 20.39
N SER A 522 -20.49 -12.32 19.22
CA SER A 522 -19.86 -12.89 18.04
C SER A 522 -19.14 -11.83 17.21
N VAL A 523 -18.07 -12.24 16.53
CA VAL A 523 -17.31 -11.39 15.61
C VAL A 523 -17.03 -12.16 14.32
N ASP A 524 -17.41 -11.57 13.19
CA ASP A 524 -17.12 -12.08 11.85
C ASP A 524 -15.76 -11.55 11.40
N VAL A 525 -14.73 -12.39 11.47
CA VAL A 525 -13.33 -12.01 11.17
C VAL A 525 -12.99 -12.23 9.69
N GLY A 526 -13.60 -13.23 9.05
CA GLY A 526 -13.30 -13.57 7.66
C GLY A 526 -11.99 -14.35 7.52
N ASP A 527 -11.21 -14.06 6.48
CA ASP A 527 -10.00 -14.84 6.18
C ASP A 527 -8.79 -14.36 7.01
N LEU A 528 -7.93 -15.28 7.44
CA LEU A 528 -6.63 -14.98 8.05
C LEU A 528 -5.46 -15.49 7.21
N TYR A 529 -4.46 -14.63 7.07
CA TYR A 529 -3.15 -14.95 6.52
C TYR A 529 -2.30 -15.68 7.56
N ALA A 530 -1.28 -16.40 7.10
CA ALA A 530 -0.36 -17.12 7.98
C ALA A 530 0.31 -16.15 8.95
N GLU A 531 0.36 -16.55 10.24
CA GLU A 531 0.92 -15.75 11.34
C GLU A 531 0.23 -14.42 11.61
N GLU A 532 -0.90 -14.16 10.95
CA GLU A 532 -1.64 -12.92 11.12
C GLU A 532 -2.36 -12.89 12.48
N GLU A 533 -2.38 -11.71 13.10
CA GLU A 533 -2.96 -11.50 14.43
C GLU A 533 -4.21 -10.61 14.38
N ARG A 534 -5.18 -10.88 15.26
CA ARG A 534 -6.40 -10.09 15.44
C ARG A 534 -6.74 -9.91 16.91
N ASP A 535 -6.96 -8.66 17.28
CA ASP A 535 -7.28 -8.24 18.64
C ASP A 535 -8.65 -7.56 18.72
N PHE A 536 -9.49 -8.02 19.63
CA PHE A 536 -10.82 -7.46 19.90
C PHE A 536 -11.00 -7.17 21.38
N LEU A 537 -11.61 -6.03 21.72
CA LEU A 537 -11.94 -5.70 23.12
C LEU A 537 -13.41 -5.98 23.39
N VAL A 538 -13.67 -6.84 24.37
CA VAL A 538 -15.01 -7.19 24.85
C VAL A 538 -15.23 -6.49 26.18
N SER A 539 -16.20 -5.59 26.25
CA SER A 539 -16.60 -4.91 27.48
C SER A 539 -17.71 -5.72 28.15
N VAL A 540 -17.53 -6.07 29.43
CA VAL A 540 -18.51 -6.80 30.23
C VAL A 540 -18.77 -6.13 31.57
N ASN A 541 -19.95 -6.37 32.13
CA ASN A 541 -20.25 -6.01 33.51
C ASN A 541 -19.92 -7.20 34.40
N VAL A 542 -19.09 -6.96 35.41
CA VAL A 542 -18.58 -7.97 36.31
C VAL A 542 -19.29 -7.79 37.66
N PRO A 543 -20.13 -8.75 38.11
CA PRO A 543 -20.87 -8.65 39.36
C PRO A 543 -19.93 -8.80 40.58
N PRO A 544 -20.36 -8.48 41.81
CA PRO A 544 -19.66 -8.91 43.02
C PRO A 544 -19.59 -10.44 43.10
N GLY A 545 -18.55 -10.98 43.73
CA GLY A 545 -18.35 -12.43 43.85
C GLY A 545 -17.14 -12.78 44.69
N CYS A 546 -16.97 -14.06 45.02
CA CYS A 546 -15.87 -14.53 45.88
C CYS A 546 -15.01 -15.60 45.17
N GLY A 547 -13.76 -15.77 45.63
CA GLY A 547 -12.85 -16.80 45.11
C GLY A 547 -12.38 -16.53 43.68
N GLU A 548 -12.73 -17.41 42.73
CA GLU A 548 -12.48 -17.22 41.30
C GLU A 548 -13.80 -17.03 40.56
N THR A 549 -13.90 -15.99 39.74
CA THR A 549 -15.05 -15.78 38.85
C THR A 549 -14.65 -16.11 37.41
N ALA A 550 -15.31 -17.10 36.81
CA ALA A 550 -15.20 -17.36 35.38
C ALA A 550 -16.12 -16.38 34.62
N LEU A 551 -15.54 -15.53 33.79
CA LEU A 551 -16.26 -14.48 33.08
C LEU A 551 -16.78 -14.98 31.74
N LEU A 552 -15.85 -15.37 30.86
CA LEU A 552 -16.13 -15.61 29.44
C LEU A 552 -15.49 -16.90 28.95
N LYS A 553 -16.06 -17.49 27.91
CA LYS A 553 -15.48 -18.56 27.09
C LYS A 553 -15.40 -18.10 25.65
N VAL A 554 -14.21 -18.13 25.05
CA VAL A 554 -13.93 -17.60 23.71
C VAL A 554 -13.56 -18.74 22.77
N GLY A 555 -14.43 -19.13 21.85
CA GLY A 555 -14.18 -20.13 20.82
C GLY A 555 -14.16 -19.53 19.40
N CYS A 556 -13.74 -20.33 18.41
CA CYS A 556 -13.85 -19.92 17.02
C CYS A 556 -14.17 -21.11 16.10
N VAL A 557 -14.72 -20.79 14.93
CA VAL A 557 -15.04 -21.72 13.85
C VAL A 557 -14.50 -21.16 12.55
N TYR A 558 -13.79 -21.96 11.76
CA TYR A 558 -13.30 -21.57 10.44
C TYR A 558 -13.19 -22.77 9.51
N LYS A 559 -12.98 -22.50 8.22
CA LYS A 559 -12.70 -23.52 7.21
C LYS A 559 -11.22 -23.53 6.85
N ASP A 560 -10.59 -24.71 6.85
CA ASP A 560 -9.24 -24.90 6.33
C ASP A 560 -9.29 -24.85 4.79
N PRO A 561 -8.56 -23.93 4.11
CA PRO A 561 -8.63 -23.78 2.66
C PRO A 561 -7.96 -24.93 1.89
N LEU A 562 -7.04 -25.68 2.51
CA LEU A 562 -6.37 -26.83 1.90
C LEU A 562 -7.25 -28.09 2.01
N MET A 563 -7.68 -28.41 3.23
CA MET A 563 -8.46 -29.63 3.50
C MET A 563 -9.95 -29.46 3.21
N LYS A 564 -10.43 -28.21 3.11
CA LYS A 564 -11.85 -27.84 2.98
C LYS A 564 -12.73 -28.30 4.14
N GLU A 565 -12.13 -28.67 5.26
CA GLU A 565 -12.81 -29.09 6.48
C GLU A 565 -13.11 -27.90 7.39
N THR A 566 -14.22 -27.98 8.13
CA THR A 566 -14.58 -27.00 9.15
C THR A 566 -13.90 -27.38 10.47
N VAL A 567 -13.05 -26.49 10.98
CA VAL A 567 -12.38 -26.63 12.27
C VAL A 567 -13.19 -25.88 13.32
N ASN A 568 -13.61 -26.60 14.37
CA ASN A 568 -14.30 -26.05 15.53
C ASN A 568 -13.35 -26.07 16.73
N MET A 569 -12.95 -24.88 17.20
CA MET A 569 -12.05 -24.77 18.35
C MET A 569 -12.85 -24.49 19.62
N SER A 570 -12.77 -25.43 20.58
CA SER A 570 -13.33 -25.25 21.91
C SER A 570 -12.55 -24.19 22.69
N GLY A 571 -13.27 -23.20 23.21
CA GLY A 571 -12.70 -21.93 23.61
C GLY A 571 -11.89 -21.82 24.89
N VAL A 572 -11.14 -20.73 25.00
CA VAL A 572 -10.36 -20.31 26.18
C VAL A 572 -11.28 -19.65 27.21
N GLN A 573 -11.15 -20.04 28.48
CA GLN A 573 -11.89 -19.43 29.58
C GLN A 573 -11.11 -18.27 30.18
N VAL A 574 -11.81 -17.17 30.44
CA VAL A 574 -11.28 -15.99 31.12
C VAL A 574 -11.77 -16.02 32.55
N LYS A 575 -10.83 -16.03 33.49
CA LYS A 575 -11.10 -16.03 34.93
C LYS A 575 -10.41 -14.87 35.60
N ILE A 576 -11.02 -14.36 36.65
CA ILE A 576 -10.45 -13.34 37.54
C ILE A 576 -10.48 -13.83 38.98
N SER A 577 -9.50 -13.40 39.76
CA SER A 577 -9.46 -13.67 41.20
C SER A 577 -10.19 -12.57 41.99
N ARG A 578 -10.87 -12.95 43.06
CA ARG A 578 -11.65 -12.10 43.95
C ARG A 578 -11.07 -12.07 45.37
N PRO A 579 -9.95 -11.36 45.60
CA PRO A 579 -9.41 -11.20 46.94
C PRO A 579 -10.21 -10.15 47.74
N ALA A 580 -10.13 -10.24 49.06
CA ALA A 580 -10.71 -9.26 49.97
C ALA A 580 -10.05 -7.87 49.87
N PHE A 581 -8.75 -7.83 49.52
CA PHE A 581 -7.98 -6.60 49.36
C PHE A 581 -7.02 -6.70 48.17
N VAL A 582 -6.93 -5.63 47.37
CA VAL A 582 -6.00 -5.51 46.22
C VAL A 582 -5.07 -4.33 46.50
N SER A 583 -3.77 -4.57 46.61
CA SER A 583 -2.79 -3.55 47.01
C SER A 583 -2.32 -2.66 45.86
N ALA A 584 -2.22 -3.20 44.64
CA ALA A 584 -1.88 -2.45 43.43
C ALA A 584 -2.53 -3.13 42.21
N GLN A 585 -3.49 -2.46 41.58
CA GLN A 585 -4.06 -2.91 40.32
C GLN A 585 -3.12 -2.49 39.17
N SER A 586 -2.43 -3.46 38.57
CA SER A 586 -1.72 -3.25 37.32
C SER A 586 -2.63 -3.63 36.16
N VAL A 587 -2.88 -2.69 35.25
CA VAL A 587 -3.58 -2.95 33.98
C VAL A 587 -2.71 -3.89 33.14
N SER A 588 -3.31 -4.88 32.49
CA SER A 588 -2.61 -5.71 31.48
C SER A 588 -2.08 -4.82 30.35
N VAL A 589 -0.77 -4.93 30.07
CA VAL A 589 -0.10 -4.19 28.99
C VAL A 589 -0.73 -4.50 27.63
N GLU A 590 -1.15 -5.74 27.42
CA GLU A 590 -1.82 -6.18 26.20
C GLU A 590 -3.18 -5.49 26.01
N VAL A 591 -3.98 -5.40 27.08
CA VAL A 591 -5.27 -4.72 27.05
C VAL A 591 -5.09 -3.22 26.84
N ASP A 592 -4.17 -2.59 27.58
CA ASP A 592 -3.87 -1.16 27.48
C ASP A 592 -3.38 -0.77 26.07
N ARG A 593 -2.46 -1.56 25.50
CA ARG A 593 -1.98 -1.40 24.12
C ARG A 593 -3.12 -1.38 23.11
N GLN A 594 -4.08 -2.30 23.24
CA GLN A 594 -5.21 -2.39 22.30
C GLN A 594 -6.25 -1.30 22.53
N LYS A 595 -6.43 -0.82 23.78
CA LYS A 595 -7.20 0.40 24.08
C LYS A 595 -6.58 1.61 23.40
N ASN A 596 -5.25 1.78 23.51
CA ASN A 596 -4.50 2.85 22.87
C ASN A 596 -4.63 2.84 21.36
N ARG A 597 -4.51 1.67 20.72
CA ARG A 597 -4.73 1.53 19.27
C ARG A 597 -6.11 2.01 18.83
N LEU A 598 -7.16 1.53 19.50
CA LEU A 598 -8.54 1.89 19.12
C LEU A 598 -8.82 3.38 19.36
N HIS A 599 -8.32 3.93 20.47
CA HIS A 599 -8.43 5.35 20.75
C HIS A 599 -7.67 6.19 19.70
N ALA A 600 -6.47 5.79 19.31
CA ALA A 600 -5.74 6.46 18.25
C ALA A 600 -6.48 6.43 16.92
N ALA A 601 -7.08 5.29 16.54
CA ALA A 601 -7.88 5.21 15.32
C ALA A 601 -9.11 6.13 15.36
N GLU A 602 -9.77 6.27 16.52
CA GLU A 602 -10.87 7.24 16.72
C GLU A 602 -10.37 8.68 16.54
N VAL A 603 -9.25 9.03 17.18
CA VAL A 603 -8.65 10.37 17.07
C VAL A 603 -8.17 10.65 15.65
N MET A 604 -7.58 9.68 14.94
CA MET A 604 -7.20 9.81 13.53
C MET A 604 -8.41 10.16 12.66
N ALA A 605 -9.56 9.50 12.90
CA ALA A 605 -10.79 9.78 12.17
C ALA A 605 -11.34 11.18 12.49
N GLU A 606 -11.28 11.60 13.75
CA GLU A 606 -11.71 12.94 14.17
C GLU A 606 -10.79 14.06 13.65
N ALA A 607 -9.47 13.84 13.70
CA ALA A 607 -8.47 14.74 13.15
C ALA A 607 -8.65 14.91 11.64
N ARG A 608 -8.90 13.82 10.91
CA ARG A 608 -9.28 13.86 9.48
C ARG A 608 -10.51 14.72 9.26
N LEU A 609 -11.59 14.50 10.01
CA LEU A 609 -12.83 15.28 9.87
C LEU A 609 -12.60 16.77 10.17
N SER A 610 -11.75 17.10 11.13
CA SER A 610 -11.35 18.49 11.43
C SER A 610 -10.53 19.09 10.28
N ALA A 611 -9.58 18.34 9.74
CA ALA A 611 -8.77 18.75 8.60
C ALA A 611 -9.60 18.98 7.32
N GLU A 612 -10.60 18.13 7.05
CA GLU A 612 -11.53 18.33 5.92
C GLU A 612 -12.39 19.60 6.07
N ARG A 613 -12.70 20.00 7.31
CA ARG A 613 -13.37 21.28 7.59
C ARG A 613 -12.43 22.49 7.48
N GLY A 614 -11.14 22.27 7.24
CA GLY A 614 -10.11 23.32 7.18
C GLY A 614 -9.50 23.68 8.53
N ASP A 615 -9.92 23.03 9.62
CA ASP A 615 -9.38 23.25 10.97
C ASP A 615 -8.19 22.32 11.23
N LEU A 616 -7.07 22.62 10.56
CA LEU A 616 -5.83 21.87 10.68
C LEU A 616 -5.18 22.05 12.06
N ALA A 617 -5.38 23.19 12.72
CA ALA A 617 -4.83 23.44 14.04
C ALA A 617 -5.45 22.50 15.08
N ASN A 618 -6.78 22.37 15.08
CA ASN A 618 -7.46 21.40 15.94
C ASN A 618 -7.05 19.96 15.59
N ALA A 619 -6.95 19.61 14.31
CA ALA A 619 -6.54 18.28 13.89
C ALA A 619 -5.14 17.90 14.43
N VAL A 620 -4.17 18.81 14.34
CA VAL A 620 -2.81 18.59 14.87
C VAL A 620 -2.81 18.48 16.40
N SER A 621 -3.59 19.33 17.08
CA SER A 621 -3.73 19.30 18.55
C SER A 621 -4.31 17.98 19.04
N LEU A 622 -5.37 17.47 18.39
CA LEU A 622 -5.99 16.19 18.73
C LEU A 622 -4.98 15.04 18.64
N LEU A 623 -4.18 15.01 17.56
CA LEU A 623 -3.12 14.02 17.39
C LEU A 623 -2.03 14.17 18.46
N GLU A 624 -1.70 15.41 18.87
CA GLU A 624 -0.66 15.67 19.89
C GLU A 624 -1.10 15.17 21.27
N ASP A 625 -2.36 15.43 21.62
CA ASP A 625 -2.96 14.97 22.88
C ASP A 625 -2.98 13.44 22.94
N CYS A 626 -3.36 12.79 21.85
CA CYS A 626 -3.35 11.33 21.74
C CYS A 626 -1.94 10.74 21.91
N ARG A 627 -0.93 11.36 21.27
CA ARG A 627 0.48 10.94 21.43
C ARG A 627 0.97 11.04 22.87
N ARG A 628 0.65 12.14 23.56
CA ARG A 628 0.98 12.33 24.99
C ARG A 628 0.29 11.28 25.87
N MET A 629 -0.98 10.99 25.60
CA MET A 629 -1.75 9.93 26.28
C MET A 629 -1.11 8.55 26.10
N ILE A 630 -0.79 8.17 24.86
CA ILE A 630 -0.18 6.87 24.55
C ILE A 630 1.18 6.74 25.23
N THR A 631 2.03 7.77 25.14
CA THR A 631 3.37 7.76 25.77
C THR A 631 3.28 7.66 27.30
N GLY A 632 2.26 8.28 27.91
CA GLY A 632 2.00 8.24 29.34
C GLY A 632 1.29 6.96 29.84
N SER A 633 0.75 6.13 28.95
CA SER A 633 0.03 4.90 29.30
C SER A 633 0.95 3.78 29.81
N ALA A 634 0.38 2.73 30.41
CA ALA A 634 1.15 1.60 30.92
C ALA A 634 1.94 0.89 29.81
N SER A 635 1.33 0.68 28.66
CA SER A 635 1.97 0.08 27.48
C SER A 635 3.01 1.00 26.85
N GLY A 636 2.77 2.31 26.80
CA GLY A 636 3.75 3.29 26.34
C GLY A 636 5.02 3.32 27.20
N GLN A 637 4.86 3.37 28.53
CA GLN A 637 5.97 3.36 29.48
C GLN A 637 6.73 2.02 29.49
N SER A 638 6.06 0.91 29.15
CA SER A 638 6.70 -0.42 29.03
C SER A 638 7.60 -0.57 27.80
N GLY A 639 7.54 0.37 26.85
CA GLY A 639 8.29 0.30 25.59
C GLY A 639 7.70 -0.69 24.58
N ASP A 640 6.38 -0.89 24.60
CA ASP A 640 5.70 -1.74 23.62
C ASP A 640 5.90 -1.22 22.19
N ARG A 641 6.24 -2.14 21.27
CA ARG A 641 6.58 -1.81 19.89
C ARG A 641 5.41 -1.22 19.10
N LEU A 642 4.18 -1.67 19.36
CA LEU A 642 3.00 -1.14 18.65
C LEU A 642 2.72 0.29 19.10
N CYS A 643 2.83 0.59 20.40
CA CYS A 643 2.67 1.95 20.91
C CYS A 643 3.73 2.91 20.37
N GLN A 644 4.99 2.46 20.25
CA GLN A 644 6.07 3.25 19.65
C GLN A 644 5.82 3.51 18.16
N ALA A 645 5.42 2.48 17.40
CA ALA A 645 5.07 2.64 15.99
C ALA A 645 3.87 3.58 15.81
N LEU A 646 2.87 3.48 16.69
CA LEU A 646 1.68 4.32 16.68
C LEU A 646 2.00 5.79 17.00
N ASP A 647 2.89 6.07 17.96
CA ASP A 647 3.35 7.44 18.23
C ASP A 647 4.04 8.06 17.01
N ALA A 648 4.95 7.30 16.38
CA ALA A 648 5.65 7.73 15.18
C ALA A 648 4.66 7.95 14.01
N GLU A 649 3.60 7.17 13.93
CA GLU A 649 2.59 7.28 12.87
C GLU A 649 1.76 8.56 13.06
N LEU A 650 1.29 8.79 14.29
CA LEU A 650 0.55 9.99 14.65
C LEU A 650 1.41 11.24 14.41
N LYS A 651 2.72 11.17 14.67
CA LYS A 651 3.66 12.25 14.36
C LYS A 651 3.75 12.56 12.87
N GLU A 652 3.90 11.54 12.03
CA GLU A 652 3.92 11.72 10.57
C GLU A 652 2.58 12.30 10.08
N MET A 653 1.44 11.91 10.66
CA MET A 653 0.14 12.51 10.36
C MET A 653 0.09 14.00 10.71
N GLN A 654 0.64 14.40 11.86
CA GLN A 654 0.75 15.82 12.25
C GLN A 654 1.55 16.62 11.22
N ASP A 655 2.72 16.10 10.82
CA ASP A 655 3.60 16.77 9.85
C ASP A 655 2.93 16.93 8.48
N ARG A 656 2.13 15.93 8.07
CA ARG A 656 1.33 15.97 6.84
C ARG A 656 0.06 16.82 6.94
N MET A 657 -0.36 17.20 8.15
CA MET A 657 -1.44 18.16 8.41
C MET A 657 -0.95 19.60 8.62
N ALA A 658 0.36 19.87 8.49
CA ALA A 658 0.94 21.20 8.71
C ALA A 658 0.41 22.30 7.78
N SER A 659 -0.08 21.94 6.58
CA SER A 659 -0.75 22.87 5.67
C SER A 659 -1.80 22.17 4.83
N ARG A 660 -2.78 22.94 4.35
CA ARG A 660 -3.87 22.41 3.51
C ARG A 660 -3.35 21.70 2.27
N GLN A 661 -2.35 22.28 1.60
CA GLN A 661 -1.74 21.70 0.42
C GLN A 661 -1.08 20.35 0.71
N ARG A 662 -0.36 20.21 1.84
CA ARG A 662 0.26 18.93 2.22
C ARG A 662 -0.78 17.88 2.58
N TYR A 663 -1.82 18.29 3.30
CA TYR A 663 -2.92 17.41 3.67
C TYR A 663 -3.65 16.89 2.42
N GLU A 664 -4.02 17.78 1.49
CA GLU A 664 -4.71 17.38 0.26
C GLU A 664 -3.84 16.53 -0.66
N ALA A 665 -2.54 16.83 -0.78
CA ALA A 665 -1.65 16.10 -1.69
C ALA A 665 -1.22 14.71 -1.19
N SER A 666 -1.13 14.50 0.13
CA SER A 666 -0.66 13.21 0.68
C SER A 666 -1.22 12.87 2.05
N GLY A 667 -1.44 13.87 2.93
CA GLY A 667 -1.88 13.63 4.30
C GLY A 667 -3.23 12.92 4.40
N ARG A 668 -4.21 13.28 3.57
CA ARG A 668 -5.52 12.64 3.51
C ARG A 668 -5.40 11.15 3.19
N ALA A 669 -4.68 10.81 2.12
CA ALA A 669 -4.49 9.42 1.71
C ALA A 669 -3.67 8.62 2.74
N TYR A 670 -2.65 9.26 3.34
CA TYR A 670 -1.87 8.66 4.43
C TYR A 670 -2.75 8.30 5.63
N VAL A 671 -3.59 9.23 6.11
CA VAL A 671 -4.51 9.00 7.24
C VAL A 671 -5.54 7.92 6.91
N LEU A 672 -6.11 7.93 5.70
CA LEU A 672 -7.06 6.90 5.27
C LEU A 672 -6.44 5.51 5.18
N SER A 673 -5.18 5.41 4.73
CA SER A 673 -4.45 4.15 4.74
C SER A 673 -4.12 3.70 6.17
N GLY A 674 -3.76 4.64 7.05
CA GLY A 674 -3.56 4.43 8.47
C GLY A 674 -4.79 3.83 9.15
N LEU A 675 -5.94 4.48 8.97
CA LEU A 675 -7.24 4.04 9.45
C LEU A 675 -7.63 2.66 8.89
N SER A 676 -7.43 2.42 7.59
CA SER A 676 -7.70 1.11 6.98
C SER A 676 -6.86 0.01 7.66
N SER A 677 -5.57 0.26 7.86
CA SER A 677 -4.66 -0.68 8.51
C SER A 677 -5.06 -0.99 9.95
N HIS A 678 -5.33 0.01 10.78
CA HIS A 678 -5.72 -0.24 12.17
C HIS A 678 -7.12 -0.81 12.34
N SER A 679 -8.07 -0.42 11.48
CA SER A 679 -9.45 -0.88 11.61
C SER A 679 -9.62 -2.34 11.15
N TRP A 680 -8.86 -2.76 10.13
CA TRP A 680 -8.79 -4.14 9.67
C TRP A 680 -7.64 -4.94 10.31
N GLN A 681 -6.73 -4.30 11.05
CA GLN A 681 -5.52 -4.93 11.61
C GLN A 681 -4.67 -5.63 10.54
N ARG A 682 -4.54 -4.99 9.37
CA ARG A 682 -3.83 -5.51 8.21
C ARG A 682 -2.76 -4.53 7.75
N ALA A 683 -1.65 -5.05 7.25
CA ALA A 683 -0.61 -4.19 6.70
C ALA A 683 -1.11 -3.50 5.42
N THR A 684 -0.96 -2.18 5.35
CA THR A 684 -1.20 -1.39 4.13
C THR A 684 0.10 -0.73 3.72
N ALA A 685 0.25 -0.43 2.42
CA ALA A 685 1.33 0.45 2.00
C ALA A 685 0.95 1.88 2.37
N ARG A 686 1.89 2.58 2.99
CA ARG A 686 1.81 4.00 3.32
C ARG A 686 3.01 4.65 2.63
N GLY A 687 2.84 5.89 2.14
CA GLY A 687 3.86 6.61 1.38
C GLY A 687 5.25 6.65 2.03
N ASP A 688 6.24 7.24 1.34
CA ASP A 688 7.61 7.30 1.85
C ASP A 688 7.64 8.04 3.19
N SER A 689 7.77 7.29 4.29
CA SER A 689 8.03 7.87 5.60
C SER A 689 9.48 8.29 5.69
N THR A 690 9.71 9.47 6.26
CA THR A 690 11.04 10.04 6.47
C THR A 690 11.91 9.19 7.42
N ASP A 691 11.29 8.33 8.24
CA ASP A 691 11.94 7.34 9.09
C ASP A 691 11.72 5.92 8.55
N SER A 692 12.55 5.55 7.56
CA SER A 692 12.46 4.30 6.78
C SER A 692 12.64 2.99 7.55
N ALA A 693 12.65 2.99 8.89
CA ALA A 693 12.93 1.82 9.72
C ALA A 693 11.83 1.43 10.72
N SER A 694 10.88 2.31 11.08
CA SER A 694 10.01 2.06 12.25
C SER A 694 8.51 1.96 11.97
N LEU A 695 8.03 2.48 10.83
CA LEU A 695 6.58 2.65 10.60
C LEU A 695 5.92 1.59 9.72
N VAL A 696 6.72 0.84 8.95
CA VAL A 696 6.23 -0.05 7.88
C VAL A 696 5.93 -1.47 8.37
N GLN A 697 6.20 -1.81 9.64
CA GLN A 697 6.20 -3.20 10.10
C GLN A 697 4.93 -3.67 10.84
N ALA A 698 4.02 -2.75 11.19
CA ALA A 698 2.81 -3.14 11.90
C ALA A 698 1.93 -4.03 11.02
N TYR A 699 1.47 -5.16 11.57
CA TYR A 699 0.63 -6.17 10.90
C TYR A 699 1.26 -6.90 9.70
N GLN A 700 2.56 -6.74 9.45
CA GLN A 700 3.24 -7.52 8.41
C GLN A 700 3.47 -8.96 8.89
N THR A 701 3.13 -9.93 8.04
CA THR A 701 3.45 -11.34 8.27
C THR A 701 4.78 -11.72 7.60
N SER A 702 5.39 -12.84 8.00
CA SER A 702 6.66 -13.29 7.40
C SER A 702 6.55 -13.44 5.87
N SER A 703 5.43 -13.94 5.37
CA SER A 703 5.14 -14.06 3.93
C SER A 703 5.16 -12.70 3.23
N MET A 704 4.60 -11.66 3.85
CA MET A 704 4.63 -10.30 3.29
C MET A 704 6.05 -9.75 3.24
N VAL A 705 6.82 -9.93 4.33
CA VAL A 705 8.22 -9.48 4.42
C VAL A 705 9.09 -10.19 3.39
N ASP A 706 8.92 -11.49 3.20
CA ASP A 706 9.64 -12.27 2.20
C ASP A 706 9.32 -11.78 0.77
N MET A 707 8.05 -11.47 0.50
CA MET A 707 7.63 -10.94 -0.79
C MET A 707 8.18 -9.54 -1.05
N LEU A 708 8.23 -8.67 -0.04
CA LEU A 708 8.88 -7.36 -0.12
C LEU A 708 10.40 -7.49 -0.39
N LEU A 709 11.07 -8.44 0.26
CA LEU A 709 12.49 -8.69 0.00
C LEU A 709 12.71 -9.18 -1.45
N ARG A 710 11.81 -10.02 -1.96
CA ARG A 710 11.81 -10.45 -3.37
C ARG A 710 11.57 -9.29 -4.33
N SER A 711 10.63 -8.39 -4.05
CA SER A 711 10.38 -7.24 -4.93
C SER A 711 11.60 -6.31 -4.99
N GLN A 712 12.25 -6.07 -3.86
CA GLN A 712 13.43 -5.21 -3.79
C GLN A 712 14.65 -5.83 -4.48
N THR A 713 14.84 -7.14 -4.39
CA THR A 713 15.94 -7.84 -5.08
C THR A 713 15.75 -7.90 -6.60
N MET A 714 14.52 -8.10 -7.08
CA MET A 714 14.20 -8.00 -8.51
C MET A 714 14.24 -6.56 -9.04
N SER A 715 14.14 -5.58 -8.13
CA SER A 715 14.12 -4.17 -8.51
C SER A 715 15.50 -3.56 -8.76
N ARG A 716 16.57 -4.17 -8.22
CA ARG A 716 17.95 -3.71 -8.42
C ARG A 716 18.44 -4.09 -9.81
N PRO A 717 19.01 -3.14 -10.59
CA PRO A 717 19.66 -3.49 -11.85
C PRO A 717 20.77 -4.50 -11.56
N SER A 718 20.78 -5.61 -12.28
CA SER A 718 21.80 -6.63 -12.19
C SER A 718 23.17 -5.96 -12.40
N THR A 719 23.97 -5.88 -11.34
CA THR A 719 25.40 -5.63 -11.48
C THR A 719 25.94 -6.70 -12.43
N PRO A 720 26.69 -6.33 -13.50
CA PRO A 720 27.23 -7.32 -14.42
C PRO A 720 28.09 -8.29 -13.60
N ARG A 721 27.73 -9.58 -13.66
CA ARG A 721 28.57 -10.66 -13.15
C ARG A 721 30.00 -10.41 -13.64
N PRO A 722 31.02 -10.43 -12.77
CA PRO A 722 32.39 -10.36 -13.24
C PRO A 722 32.58 -11.53 -14.22
N ALA A 723 33.04 -11.20 -15.44
CA ALA A 723 33.33 -12.19 -16.46
C ALA A 723 34.24 -13.28 -15.86
N PRO A 724 34.07 -14.56 -16.24
CA PRO A 724 34.97 -15.61 -15.79
C PRO A 724 36.39 -15.17 -16.15
N GLN A 725 37.29 -15.09 -15.15
CA GLN A 725 38.69 -14.85 -15.44
C GLN A 725 39.17 -15.97 -16.35
N ILE A 726 39.48 -15.61 -17.59
CA ILE A 726 40.19 -16.47 -18.53
C ILE A 726 41.51 -16.82 -17.86
N ARG A 727 41.64 -18.06 -17.38
CA ARG A 727 42.91 -18.57 -16.88
C ARG A 727 43.91 -18.51 -18.03
N HIS A 728 44.99 -17.76 -17.84
CA HIS A 728 46.14 -17.80 -18.72
C HIS A 728 46.60 -19.26 -18.88
N ALA A 729 46.76 -19.69 -20.14
CA ALA A 729 47.30 -20.99 -20.48
C ALA A 729 48.69 -21.13 -19.84
N LYS A 730 48.86 -22.14 -18.99
CA LYS A 730 50.18 -22.52 -18.47
C LYS A 730 51.00 -23.05 -19.63
N SER A 731 52.19 -22.48 -19.82
CA SER A 731 53.22 -22.96 -20.74
C SER A 731 53.58 -24.42 -20.44
N PHE A 732 53.58 -25.26 -21.48
CA PHE A 732 53.99 -26.67 -21.43
C PHE A 732 55.46 -26.82 -21.01
N PRO A 733 55.82 -27.82 -20.18
CA PRO A 733 57.22 -28.16 -19.96
C PRO A 733 57.77 -28.96 -21.15
N ALA A 734 59.03 -28.70 -21.47
CA ALA A 734 59.77 -29.27 -22.59
C ALA A 734 59.85 -30.82 -22.54
N ARG A 735 59.68 -31.44 -23.71
CA ARG A 735 59.87 -32.88 -23.95
C ARG A 735 61.37 -33.21 -24.00
N PRO A 736 61.86 -34.29 -23.35
CA PRO A 736 63.22 -34.76 -23.57
C PRO A 736 63.31 -35.50 -24.93
N GLN A 737 64.39 -35.24 -25.68
CA GLN A 737 64.68 -35.88 -26.96
C GLN A 737 64.93 -37.39 -26.79
N PRO A 738 64.46 -38.24 -27.72
CA PRO A 738 64.76 -39.67 -27.72
C PRO A 738 66.12 -39.94 -28.40
N ARG A 739 66.71 -41.10 -28.12
CA ARG A 739 67.76 -41.66 -29.01
C ARG A 739 67.19 -42.04 -30.36
#